data_AF-Q6JXC4-F1
#
_entry.id   AF-Q6JXC4-F1
#
_cell.length_a   1.000
_cell.length_b   1.000
_cell.length_c   1.000
_cell.angle_alpha   90.00
_cell.angle_beta   90.00
_cell.angle_gamma   90.00
#
_symmetry.space_group_name_H-M   'P 1'
#
loop_
_entity.id
_entity.type
_entity.pdbx_description
1 polymer ?
#
loop_
_entity_poly.entity_id
_entity_poly.type
_entity_poly.pdbx_seq_one_letter_code
_entity_poly.pdbx_strand_id
1 'polypeptide(L)'
;MWVFPSVLLLSIIMLFSTYLAIQQVNNPSIYLSIWSWTINNDFSLEFGYLVDPLTSIMLILITTVGILVLIYSDNYMSHDQGYLRFFAYMSFFNTSMVGLVTSSNLIQIYFFWELVGMCSYLLIGFWFTRPTAANACQKAFVTNRVGDFGLLLGILGFYWITGSLEFRDLFEIFNNLVYNNEVNLLFATLCAFLLFAGAIAKSAQFPLHVWLPDAMEGPTPISALIHAATMVAAGIFLGARLLPLFIVMPYIMNLIALLGIITLLLGATLAFAQKDIKRGLAYSTMSQLGYMMLALGMGSYRAAWFHLITHAYYKALLFLGSGSIIHSMESIVGYSPDKSQNLVLMGGLKKHVPITKTSFLLGTLSHCGIPPLGCFWSKNEILNDSWLYSPIFAIIAFSTTGLTAFYMFRIYLLTFEGHLNLYFQTYSGKKRSSVYSISLWGKEEQKWIKTKFRLLPLLTMNNNKKTSFFFKKKYLINRNVRNLRGPIITIPNPNFGTKNSFSYPHESENTMLFSMLVLGLFTLFIGIIGIPFFNQEGIQLDILTKLLTPSINLLYQNKKNLMDWDWYEFITNATYSVSIASFGILIASFLYNPGYSSLQNFNLFNSFVKGISKKLKIFEDKIINVTYDWSYNRGYIDFFYATFLIQGIRILSELIHFFDRQVIDGITN
;
A
#
# COMPACT_ATOMS: atom_id res chain seq x y z
N MET A 1 5.57 -29.64 -4.05
CA MET A 1 6.32 -29.99 -5.28
C MET A 1 6.19 -28.92 -6.38
N TRP A 2 5.00 -28.40 -6.68
CA TRP A 2 4.82 -27.43 -7.79
C TRP A 2 5.33 -26.00 -7.53
N VAL A 3 5.56 -25.62 -6.27
CA VAL A 3 6.24 -24.35 -5.93
C VAL A 3 7.71 -24.37 -6.32
N PHE A 4 8.35 -25.54 -6.26
CA PHE A 4 9.80 -25.68 -6.41
C PHE A 4 10.33 -25.13 -7.75
N PRO A 5 9.72 -25.42 -8.92
CA PRO A 5 10.13 -24.82 -10.19
C PRO A 5 10.06 -23.29 -10.18
N SER A 6 8.99 -22.71 -9.62
CA SER A 6 8.81 -21.26 -9.58
C SER A 6 9.84 -20.56 -8.69
N VAL A 7 10.15 -21.15 -7.54
CA VAL A 7 11.17 -20.66 -6.61
C VAL A 7 12.57 -20.83 -7.19
N LEU A 8 12.85 -21.97 -7.84
CA LEU A 8 14.14 -22.25 -8.46
C LEU A 8 14.43 -21.30 -9.63
N LEU A 9 13.45 -21.03 -10.49
CA LEU A 9 13.63 -20.09 -11.59
C LEU A 9 13.89 -18.68 -11.05
N LEU A 10 13.11 -18.25 -10.06
CA LEU A 10 13.28 -16.92 -9.47
C LEU A 10 14.59 -16.78 -8.67
N SER A 11 15.08 -17.86 -8.05
CA SER A 11 16.37 -17.87 -7.36
C SER A 11 17.56 -17.81 -8.32
N ILE A 12 17.46 -18.44 -9.50
CA ILE A 12 18.45 -18.26 -10.58
C ILE A 12 18.47 -16.79 -11.01
N ILE A 13 17.31 -16.17 -11.23
CA ILE A 13 17.22 -14.74 -11.58
C ILE A 13 17.78 -13.87 -10.46
N MET A 14 17.52 -14.21 -9.19
CA MET A 14 18.09 -13.51 -8.04
C MET A 14 19.63 -13.55 -8.08
N LEU A 15 20.26 -14.70 -8.35
CA LEU A 15 21.72 -14.83 -8.47
C LEU A 15 22.28 -13.95 -9.61
N PHE A 16 21.60 -13.89 -10.76
CA PHE A 16 22.00 -12.97 -11.82
C PHE A 16 21.83 -11.50 -11.40
N SER A 17 20.73 -11.16 -10.71
CA SER A 17 20.48 -9.79 -10.25
C SER A 17 21.51 -9.32 -9.22
N THR A 18 21.94 -10.20 -8.31
CA THR A 18 22.98 -9.88 -7.33
C THR A 18 24.34 -9.75 -8.00
N TYR A 19 24.66 -10.61 -8.97
CA TYR A 19 25.87 -10.47 -9.78
C TYR A 19 25.91 -9.13 -10.53
N LEU A 20 24.82 -8.76 -11.20
CA LEU A 20 24.69 -7.49 -11.89
C LEU A 20 24.80 -6.30 -10.93
N ALA A 21 24.19 -6.38 -9.75
CA ALA A 21 24.31 -5.31 -8.75
C ALA A 21 25.75 -5.16 -8.23
N ILE A 22 26.46 -6.26 -7.96
CA ILE A 22 27.87 -6.23 -7.55
C ILE A 22 28.73 -5.60 -8.65
N GLN A 23 28.47 -5.95 -9.91
CA GLN A 23 29.16 -5.38 -11.05
C GLN A 23 28.92 -3.87 -11.18
N GLN A 24 27.68 -3.41 -11.00
CA GLN A 24 27.32 -1.98 -10.98
C GLN A 24 27.98 -1.21 -9.84
N VAL A 25 28.12 -1.82 -8.65
CA VAL A 25 28.80 -1.21 -7.50
C VAL A 25 30.30 -1.03 -7.77
N ASN A 26 30.93 -1.98 -8.46
CA ASN A 26 32.36 -1.92 -8.78
C ASN A 26 32.66 -1.00 -9.95
N ASN A 27 31.86 -1.08 -11.02
CA ASN A 27 31.97 -0.28 -12.23
C ASN A 27 30.56 0.19 -12.65
N PRO A 28 30.22 1.48 -12.50
CA PRO A 28 28.89 2.01 -12.83
C PRO A 28 28.72 2.22 -14.35
N SER A 29 28.99 1.18 -15.15
CA SER A 29 28.74 1.19 -16.59
C SER A 29 27.32 0.71 -16.87
N ILE A 30 26.54 1.54 -17.56
CA ILE A 30 25.22 1.14 -18.03
C ILE A 30 25.38 0.08 -19.12
N TYR A 31 24.80 -1.10 -18.89
CA TYR A 31 24.72 -2.14 -19.93
C TYR A 31 23.44 -1.95 -20.73
N LEU A 32 23.61 -1.63 -22.01
CA LEU A 32 22.53 -1.49 -22.97
C LEU A 32 22.73 -2.55 -24.06
N SER A 33 21.76 -3.44 -24.20
CA SER A 33 21.70 -4.38 -25.32
C SER A 33 20.37 -4.18 -26.03
N ILE A 34 20.43 -3.91 -27.33
CA ILE A 34 19.25 -3.59 -28.14
C ILE A 34 19.20 -4.52 -29.34
N TRP A 35 18.01 -5.04 -29.61
CA TRP A 35 17.64 -5.70 -30.84
C TRP A 35 16.63 -4.84 -31.58
N SER A 36 16.98 -4.41 -32.79
CA SER A 36 16.09 -3.63 -33.63
C SER A 36 15.12 -4.54 -34.38
N TRP A 37 13.84 -4.24 -34.27
CA TRP A 37 12.78 -4.77 -35.11
C TRP A 37 12.33 -3.65 -36.05
N THR A 38 12.88 -3.66 -37.26
CA THR A 38 12.51 -2.69 -38.31
C THR A 38 11.17 -3.07 -38.91
N ILE A 39 10.19 -2.18 -38.78
CA ILE A 39 8.87 -2.37 -39.41
C ILE A 39 8.88 -1.74 -40.80
N ASN A 40 9.39 -0.50 -40.89
CA ASN A 40 9.56 0.27 -42.12
C ASN A 40 10.94 0.96 -42.12
N ASN A 41 11.36 1.51 -43.26
CA ASN A 41 12.63 2.24 -43.39
C ASN A 41 12.73 3.45 -42.44
N ASP A 42 11.59 4.07 -42.09
CA ASP A 42 11.54 5.26 -41.25
C ASP A 42 11.17 4.95 -39.78
N PHE A 43 10.83 3.69 -39.47
CA PHE A 43 10.35 3.30 -38.14
C PHE A 43 10.95 1.97 -37.67
N SER A 44 11.88 2.06 -36.72
CA SER A 44 12.44 0.93 -35.98
C SER A 44 11.87 0.88 -34.56
N LEU A 45 11.45 -0.32 -34.15
CA LEU A 45 11.15 -0.61 -32.74
C LEU A 45 12.31 -1.37 -32.13
N GLU A 46 12.93 -0.78 -31.13
CA GLU A 46 14.07 -1.37 -30.45
C GLU A 46 13.62 -2.05 -29.16
N PHE A 47 13.91 -3.35 -29.05
CA PHE A 47 13.66 -4.16 -27.86
C PHE A 47 14.99 -4.52 -27.23
N GLY A 48 15.14 -4.20 -25.95
CA GLY A 48 16.43 -4.38 -25.30
C GLY A 48 16.34 -4.64 -23.81
N TYR A 49 17.52 -4.76 -23.23
CA TYR A 49 17.71 -4.76 -21.78
C TYR A 49 18.64 -3.60 -21.42
N LEU A 50 18.14 -2.72 -20.55
CA LEU A 50 18.89 -1.64 -19.94
C LEU A 50 19.11 -1.99 -18.47
N VAL A 51 20.38 -2.17 -18.10
CA VAL A 51 20.80 -2.43 -16.73
C VAL A 51 21.58 -1.25 -16.20
N ASP A 52 20.86 -0.41 -15.46
CA ASP A 52 21.34 0.73 -14.68
C ASP A 52 21.34 0.38 -13.19
N PRO A 53 22.02 1.17 -12.33
CA PRO A 53 21.97 0.97 -10.88
C PRO A 53 20.54 1.02 -10.32
N LEU A 54 19.66 1.82 -10.93
CA LEU A 54 18.23 1.81 -10.64
C LEU A 54 17.59 0.42 -10.86
N THR A 55 17.87 -0.20 -12.01
CA THR A 55 17.28 -1.49 -12.37
C THR A 55 17.83 -2.63 -11.51
N SER A 56 19.12 -2.60 -11.17
CA SER A 56 19.76 -3.67 -10.41
C SER A 56 19.17 -3.76 -9.00
N ILE A 57 18.91 -2.62 -8.35
CA ILE A 57 18.21 -2.55 -7.06
C ILE A 57 16.80 -3.14 -7.19
N MET A 58 16.03 -2.69 -8.18
CA MET A 58 14.66 -3.15 -8.37
C MET A 58 14.59 -4.65 -8.68
N LEU A 59 15.52 -5.19 -9.45
CA LEU A 59 15.61 -6.64 -9.71
C LEU A 59 15.86 -7.44 -8.43
N ILE A 60 16.76 -6.97 -7.56
CA ILE A 60 16.98 -7.60 -6.23
C ILE A 60 15.70 -7.52 -5.39
N LEU A 61 15.03 -6.37 -5.35
CA LEU A 61 13.80 -6.21 -4.56
C LEU A 61 12.68 -7.15 -5.03
N ILE A 62 12.43 -7.20 -6.34
CA ILE A 62 11.38 -8.04 -6.93
C ILE A 62 11.67 -9.52 -6.70
N THR A 63 12.92 -9.96 -6.93
CA THR A 63 13.29 -11.36 -6.77
C THR A 63 13.30 -11.80 -5.31
N THR A 64 13.85 -11.01 -4.39
CA THR A 64 13.88 -11.34 -2.95
C THR A 64 12.49 -11.41 -2.34
N VAL A 65 11.65 -10.39 -2.53
CA VAL A 65 10.27 -10.39 -2.04
C VAL A 65 9.45 -11.48 -2.75
N GLY A 66 9.63 -11.65 -4.06
CA GLY A 66 8.95 -12.68 -4.84
C GLY A 66 9.24 -14.10 -4.35
N ILE A 67 10.50 -14.44 -4.05
CA ILE A 67 10.87 -15.76 -3.50
C ILE A 67 10.22 -15.98 -2.13
N LEU A 68 10.28 -14.98 -1.25
CA LEU A 68 9.74 -15.08 0.11
C LEU A 68 8.21 -15.23 0.09
N VAL A 69 7.52 -14.53 -0.80
CA VAL A 69 6.07 -14.66 -0.99
C VAL A 69 5.71 -16.02 -1.60
N LEU A 70 6.49 -16.55 -2.56
CA LEU A 70 6.26 -17.87 -3.12
C LEU A 70 6.38 -18.97 -2.06
N ILE A 71 7.42 -18.90 -1.21
CA ILE A 71 7.61 -19.85 -0.09
C ILE A 71 6.45 -19.73 0.92
N TYR A 72 6.04 -18.50 1.26
CA TYR A 72 4.90 -18.27 2.15
C TYR A 72 3.60 -18.87 1.58
N SER A 73 3.38 -18.72 0.28
CA SER A 73 2.14 -19.10 -0.36
C SER A 73 1.90 -20.61 -0.44
N ASP A 74 2.93 -21.44 -0.27
CA ASP A 74 2.81 -22.90 -0.28
C ASP A 74 1.81 -23.39 0.78
N ASN A 75 2.03 -22.98 2.04
CA ASN A 75 1.15 -23.39 3.13
C ASN A 75 -0.15 -22.59 3.14
N TYR A 76 -0.11 -21.31 2.72
CA TYR A 76 -1.30 -20.46 2.70
C TYR A 76 -2.37 -20.98 1.72
N MET A 77 -1.94 -21.49 0.56
CA MET A 77 -2.82 -21.99 -0.49
C MET A 77 -3.00 -23.52 -0.46
N SER A 78 -2.38 -24.23 0.50
CA SER A 78 -2.36 -25.70 0.55
C SER A 78 -3.74 -26.35 0.55
N HIS A 79 -4.74 -25.64 1.10
CA HIS A 79 -6.13 -26.10 1.20
C HIS A 79 -7.04 -25.60 0.06
N ASP A 80 -6.52 -24.80 -0.87
CA ASP A 80 -7.29 -24.25 -1.98
C ASP A 80 -7.18 -25.14 -3.23
N GLN A 81 -8.30 -25.37 -3.91
CA GLN A 81 -8.34 -26.10 -5.19
C GLN A 81 -7.59 -25.35 -6.30
N GLY A 82 -7.51 -24.02 -6.23
CA GLY A 82 -6.86 -23.17 -7.22
C GLY A 82 -5.33 -23.06 -7.11
N TYR A 83 -4.68 -23.94 -6.34
CA TYR A 83 -3.26 -23.86 -6.01
C TYR A 83 -2.34 -23.69 -7.25
N LEU A 84 -2.48 -24.53 -8.27
CA LEU A 84 -1.63 -24.45 -9.48
C LEU A 84 -1.82 -23.13 -10.26
N ARG A 85 -3.08 -22.69 -10.38
CA ARG A 85 -3.43 -21.43 -11.04
C ARG A 85 -2.80 -20.24 -10.31
N PHE A 86 -2.78 -20.28 -8.97
CA PHE A 86 -2.17 -19.25 -8.15
C PHE A 86 -0.68 -19.09 -8.45
N PHE A 87 0.08 -20.19 -8.43
CA PHE A 87 1.52 -20.16 -8.72
C PHE A 87 1.81 -19.72 -10.16
N ALA A 88 1.02 -20.17 -11.13
CA ALA A 88 1.16 -19.71 -12.52
C ALA A 88 0.98 -18.18 -12.64
N TYR A 89 -0.05 -17.61 -12.01
CA TYR A 89 -0.28 -16.16 -12.03
C TYR A 89 0.80 -15.38 -11.27
N MET A 90 1.29 -15.89 -10.14
CA MET A 90 2.38 -15.26 -9.37
C MET A 90 3.69 -15.25 -10.16
N SER A 91 4.04 -16.36 -10.81
CA SER A 91 5.21 -16.42 -11.70
C SER A 91 5.07 -15.47 -12.88
N PHE A 92 3.91 -15.44 -13.53
CA PHE A 92 3.65 -14.53 -14.66
C PHE A 92 3.71 -13.05 -14.24
N PHE A 93 3.26 -12.73 -13.03
CA PHE A 93 3.39 -11.38 -12.50
C PHE A 93 4.85 -11.00 -12.22
N ASN A 94 5.64 -11.89 -11.60
CA ASN A 94 7.07 -11.65 -11.39
C ASN A 94 7.83 -11.48 -12.72
N THR A 95 7.55 -12.29 -13.74
CA THR A 95 8.19 -12.14 -15.06
C THR A 95 7.80 -10.83 -15.73
N SER A 96 6.53 -10.43 -15.67
CA SER A 96 6.08 -9.15 -16.21
C SER A 96 6.74 -7.95 -15.53
N MET A 97 6.93 -8.01 -14.21
CA MET A 97 7.58 -6.95 -13.45
C MET A 97 9.09 -6.88 -13.70
N VAL A 98 9.76 -8.03 -13.80
CA VAL A 98 11.19 -8.08 -14.19
C VAL A 98 11.37 -7.47 -15.59
N GLY A 99 10.51 -7.83 -16.55
CA GLY A 99 10.52 -7.26 -17.90
C GLY A 99 10.31 -5.75 -17.92
N LEU A 100 9.40 -5.23 -17.08
CA LEU A 100 9.15 -3.80 -16.92
C LEU A 100 10.39 -3.05 -16.42
N VAL A 101 11.13 -3.62 -15.46
CA VAL A 101 12.30 -2.95 -14.89
C VAL A 101 13.49 -2.95 -15.84
N THR A 102 13.65 -4.01 -16.63
CA THR A 102 14.77 -4.14 -17.57
C THR A 102 14.55 -3.42 -18.90
N SER A 103 13.36 -2.86 -19.15
CA SER A 103 13.03 -2.23 -20.42
C SER A 103 14.02 -1.13 -20.82
N SER A 104 14.45 -1.11 -22.08
CA SER A 104 15.30 -0.03 -22.62
C SER A 104 14.50 1.19 -23.07
N ASN A 105 13.25 1.00 -23.50
CA ASN A 105 12.47 2.02 -24.24
C ASN A 105 11.07 2.24 -23.65
N LEU A 106 10.46 3.39 -23.93
CA LEU A 106 9.12 3.77 -23.44
C LEU A 106 8.01 2.79 -23.86
N ILE A 107 8.03 2.32 -25.11
CA ILE A 107 7.05 1.34 -25.61
C ILE A 107 7.22 -0.01 -24.92
N GLN A 108 8.46 -0.43 -24.67
CA GLN A 108 8.72 -1.67 -23.96
C GLN A 108 8.24 -1.59 -22.49
N ILE A 109 8.40 -0.43 -21.82
CA ILE A 109 7.74 -0.19 -20.54
C ILE A 109 6.24 -0.39 -20.70
N TYR A 110 5.60 0.26 -21.67
CA TYR A 110 4.15 0.20 -21.86
C TYR A 110 3.64 -1.24 -22.06
N PHE A 111 4.34 -2.05 -22.84
CA PHE A 111 4.00 -3.47 -23.02
C PHE A 111 3.99 -4.24 -21.70
N PHE A 112 5.07 -4.15 -20.91
CA PHE A 112 5.13 -4.83 -19.61
C PHE A 112 4.23 -4.17 -18.56
N TRP A 113 3.95 -2.86 -18.68
CA TRP A 113 3.04 -2.09 -17.83
C TRP A 113 1.61 -2.62 -17.90
N GLU A 114 1.15 -2.88 -19.13
CA GLU A 114 -0.13 -3.51 -19.41
C GLU A 114 -0.18 -4.95 -18.88
N LEU A 115 0.89 -5.74 -19.10
CA LEU A 115 1.00 -7.11 -18.60
C LEU A 115 0.91 -7.18 -17.06
N VAL A 116 1.64 -6.31 -16.35
CA VAL A 116 1.54 -6.20 -14.88
C VAL A 116 0.10 -5.85 -14.47
N GLY A 117 -0.59 -4.99 -15.24
CA GLY A 117 -2.01 -4.69 -15.05
C GLY A 117 -2.92 -5.90 -15.24
N MET A 118 -2.74 -6.66 -16.32
CA MET A 118 -3.49 -7.90 -16.58
C MET A 118 -3.28 -8.95 -15.48
N CYS A 119 -2.03 -9.17 -15.08
CA CYS A 119 -1.69 -10.10 -14.00
C CYS A 119 -2.37 -9.69 -12.69
N SER A 120 -2.38 -8.39 -12.35
CA SER A 120 -3.06 -7.91 -11.14
C SER A 120 -4.57 -8.15 -11.16
N TYR A 121 -5.21 -8.01 -12.33
CA TYR A 121 -6.62 -8.29 -12.51
C TYR A 121 -6.93 -9.77 -12.22
N LEU A 122 -6.12 -10.68 -12.77
CA LEU A 122 -6.24 -12.13 -12.54
C LEU A 122 -6.00 -12.51 -11.08
N LEU A 123 -5.03 -11.87 -10.42
CA LEU A 123 -4.67 -12.14 -9.03
C LEU A 123 -5.70 -11.59 -8.03
N ILE A 124 -6.21 -10.37 -8.21
CA ILE A 124 -7.28 -9.79 -7.37
C ILE A 124 -8.57 -10.62 -7.55
N GLY A 125 -8.88 -10.98 -8.80
CA GLY A 125 -10.05 -11.81 -9.16
C GLY A 125 -9.86 -13.30 -8.94
N PHE A 126 -8.84 -13.74 -8.19
CA PHE A 126 -8.51 -15.16 -8.06
C PHE A 126 -9.68 -16.01 -7.53
N TRP A 127 -10.42 -15.47 -6.55
CA TRP A 127 -11.67 -16.05 -6.05
C TRP A 127 -12.90 -15.42 -6.73
N PHE A 128 -12.97 -15.54 -8.06
CA PHE A 128 -14.03 -14.97 -8.91
C PHE A 128 -15.45 -15.41 -8.55
N THR A 129 -15.62 -16.49 -7.77
CA THR A 129 -16.93 -16.93 -7.27
C THR A 129 -17.55 -15.94 -6.27
N ARG A 130 -16.73 -15.04 -5.68
CA ARG A 130 -17.21 -13.99 -4.78
C ARG A 130 -17.52 -12.72 -5.58
N PRO A 131 -18.75 -12.17 -5.50
CA PRO A 131 -19.10 -10.96 -6.25
C PRO A 131 -18.29 -9.74 -5.82
N THR A 132 -17.86 -9.68 -4.55
CA THR A 132 -16.99 -8.60 -4.05
C THR A 132 -15.63 -8.61 -4.73
N ALA A 133 -15.02 -9.79 -4.89
CA ALA A 133 -13.73 -9.96 -5.57
C ALA A 133 -13.83 -9.66 -7.08
N ALA A 134 -14.92 -10.08 -7.73
CA ALA A 134 -15.17 -9.78 -9.15
C ALA A 134 -15.34 -8.28 -9.40
N ASN A 135 -16.09 -7.57 -8.55
CA ASN A 135 -16.23 -6.12 -8.66
C ASN A 135 -14.91 -5.40 -8.35
N ALA A 136 -14.14 -5.89 -7.37
CA ALA A 136 -12.85 -5.32 -7.01
C ALA A 136 -11.82 -5.44 -8.15
N CYS A 137 -11.73 -6.60 -8.81
CA CYS A 137 -10.78 -6.78 -9.91
C CYS A 137 -11.15 -5.90 -11.11
N GLN A 138 -12.44 -5.82 -11.48
CA GLN A 138 -12.88 -4.94 -12.56
C GLN A 138 -12.58 -3.48 -12.24
N LYS A 139 -12.89 -3.02 -11.01
CA LYS A 139 -12.58 -1.66 -10.58
C LYS A 139 -11.08 -1.37 -10.71
N ALA A 140 -10.22 -2.26 -10.21
CA ALA A 140 -8.77 -2.10 -10.29
C ALA A 140 -8.23 -2.07 -11.72
N PHE A 141 -8.77 -2.89 -12.61
CA PHE A 141 -8.35 -2.88 -14.01
C PHE A 141 -8.77 -1.58 -14.70
N VAL A 142 -10.03 -1.16 -14.56
CA VAL A 142 -10.55 0.06 -15.20
C VAL A 142 -9.83 1.31 -14.70
N THR A 143 -9.62 1.47 -13.39
CA THR A 143 -8.93 2.65 -12.85
C THR A 143 -7.48 2.73 -13.33
N ASN A 144 -6.79 1.58 -13.41
CA ASN A 144 -5.42 1.55 -13.94
C ASN A 144 -5.40 1.86 -15.44
N ARG A 145 -6.39 1.36 -16.20
CA ARG A 145 -6.49 1.59 -17.64
C ARG A 145 -6.69 3.05 -18.02
N VAL A 146 -7.37 3.84 -17.18
CA VAL A 146 -7.47 5.29 -17.39
C VAL A 146 -6.07 5.95 -17.33
N GLY A 147 -5.22 5.53 -16.38
CA GLY A 147 -3.83 6.00 -16.33
C GLY A 147 -2.97 5.45 -17.46
N ASP A 148 -3.14 4.18 -17.82
CA ASP A 148 -2.43 3.53 -18.92
C ASP A 148 -2.74 4.23 -20.26
N PHE A 149 -3.99 4.66 -20.48
CA PHE A 149 -4.36 5.48 -21.64
C PHE A 149 -3.63 6.83 -21.66
N GLY A 150 -3.53 7.50 -20.50
CA GLY A 150 -2.72 8.71 -20.36
C GLY A 150 -1.24 8.46 -20.69
N LEU A 151 -0.67 7.37 -20.17
CA LEU A 151 0.71 6.97 -20.45
C LEU A 151 0.94 6.78 -21.96
N LEU A 152 0.03 6.06 -22.64
CA LEU A 152 0.12 5.85 -24.08
C LEU A 152 0.10 7.17 -24.87
N LEU A 153 -0.83 8.08 -24.54
CA LEU A 153 -0.89 9.40 -25.18
C LEU A 153 0.37 10.22 -24.91
N GLY A 154 0.93 10.13 -23.70
CA GLY A 154 2.20 10.77 -23.36
C GLY A 154 3.36 10.22 -24.21
N ILE A 155 3.46 8.90 -24.38
CA ILE A 155 4.50 8.25 -25.20
C ILE A 155 4.39 8.72 -26.66
N LEU A 156 3.19 8.70 -27.22
CA LEU A 156 2.95 9.18 -28.59
C LEU A 156 3.26 10.68 -28.75
N GLY A 157 2.91 11.49 -27.74
CA GLY A 157 3.21 12.92 -27.72
C GLY A 157 4.71 13.22 -27.71
N PHE A 158 5.48 12.52 -26.88
CA PHE A 158 6.94 12.69 -26.87
C PHE A 158 7.59 12.14 -28.14
N TYR A 159 7.11 11.02 -28.66
CA TYR A 159 7.58 10.51 -29.94
C TYR A 159 7.36 11.53 -31.08
N TRP A 160 6.24 12.25 -31.06
CA TRP A 160 5.98 13.31 -32.04
C TRP A 160 6.93 14.52 -31.90
N ILE A 161 7.40 14.82 -30.68
CA ILE A 161 8.33 15.91 -30.41
C ILE A 161 9.78 15.53 -30.74
N THR A 162 10.23 14.35 -30.28
CA THR A 162 11.66 13.96 -30.32
C THR A 162 11.99 12.99 -31.45
N GLY A 163 11.01 12.25 -31.97
CA GLY A 163 11.22 11.18 -32.96
C GLY A 163 11.88 9.91 -32.40
N SER A 164 12.21 9.86 -31.10
CA SER A 164 12.84 8.70 -30.45
C SER A 164 12.06 8.23 -29.23
N LEU A 165 12.11 6.92 -28.99
CA LEU A 165 11.47 6.22 -27.86
C LEU A 165 12.46 5.75 -26.80
N GLU A 166 13.76 5.89 -27.09
CA GLU A 166 14.85 5.51 -26.20
C GLU A 166 15.04 6.57 -25.12
N PHE A 167 15.26 6.16 -23.86
CA PHE A 167 15.36 7.12 -22.75
C PHE A 167 16.45 8.16 -22.95
N ARG A 168 17.64 7.73 -23.40
CA ARG A 168 18.81 8.62 -23.52
C ARG A 168 18.60 9.67 -24.60
N ASP A 169 18.29 9.22 -25.81
CA ASP A 169 18.05 10.10 -26.96
C ASP A 169 16.88 11.04 -26.69
N LEU A 170 15.80 10.54 -26.08
CA LEU A 170 14.65 11.35 -25.72
C LEU A 170 15.04 12.48 -24.77
N PHE A 171 15.84 12.21 -23.73
CA PHE A 171 16.28 13.23 -22.79
C PHE A 171 17.22 14.26 -23.44
N GLU A 172 18.16 13.81 -24.27
CA GLU A 172 19.12 14.69 -24.94
C GLU A 172 18.46 15.60 -25.97
N ILE A 173 17.65 15.02 -26.88
CA ILE A 173 16.94 15.76 -27.92
C ILE A 173 15.96 16.74 -27.29
N PHE A 174 15.18 16.32 -26.28
CA PHE A 174 14.23 17.20 -25.62
C PHE A 174 14.92 18.38 -24.93
N ASN A 175 16.05 18.15 -24.26
CA ASN A 175 16.83 19.24 -23.64
C ASN A 175 17.30 20.27 -24.68
N ASN A 176 17.82 19.80 -25.82
CA ASN A 176 18.28 20.68 -26.89
C ASN A 176 17.13 21.49 -27.50
N LEU A 177 15.98 20.84 -27.74
CA LEU A 177 14.78 21.49 -28.27
C LEU A 177 14.21 22.55 -27.32
N VAL A 178 14.20 22.28 -26.01
CA VAL A 178 13.78 23.26 -25.00
C VAL A 178 14.77 24.43 -24.93
N TYR A 179 16.08 24.16 -24.98
CA TYR A 179 17.11 25.19 -24.96
C TYR A 179 17.02 26.13 -26.17
N ASN A 180 16.73 25.59 -27.36
CA ASN A 180 16.56 26.36 -28.59
C ASN A 180 15.18 27.04 -28.70
N ASN A 181 14.26 26.82 -27.75
CA ASN A 181 12.87 27.28 -27.78
C ASN A 181 12.07 26.82 -29.01
N GLU A 182 12.40 25.64 -29.57
CA GLU A 182 11.73 25.10 -30.76
C GLU A 182 10.41 24.37 -30.42
N VAL A 183 10.20 24.05 -29.14
CA VAL A 183 9.01 23.32 -28.67
C VAL A 183 8.07 24.21 -27.88
N ASN A 184 6.77 24.07 -28.13
CA ASN A 184 5.75 24.72 -27.32
C ASN A 184 5.71 24.10 -25.91
N LEU A 185 6.14 24.85 -24.91
CA LEU A 185 6.19 24.43 -23.50
C LEU A 185 4.83 23.97 -22.95
N LEU A 186 3.71 24.57 -23.40
CA LEU A 186 2.37 24.15 -22.96
C LEU A 186 2.02 22.74 -23.48
N PHE A 187 2.42 22.45 -24.73
CA PHE A 187 2.19 21.13 -25.30
C PHE A 187 3.09 20.08 -24.63
N ALA A 188 4.38 20.40 -24.44
CA ALA A 188 5.31 19.52 -23.74
C ALA A 188 4.89 19.21 -22.30
N THR A 189 4.42 20.22 -21.55
CA THR A 189 3.91 20.02 -20.19
C THR A 189 2.65 19.15 -20.17
N LEU A 190 1.74 19.30 -21.15
CA LEU A 190 0.58 18.41 -21.28
C LEU A 190 1.00 16.97 -21.57
N CYS A 191 1.94 16.74 -22.48
CA CYS A 191 2.49 15.41 -22.77
C CYS A 191 3.16 14.79 -21.53
N ALA A 192 3.92 15.59 -20.77
CA ALA A 192 4.56 15.16 -19.54
C ALA A 192 3.56 14.80 -18.44
N PHE A 193 2.49 15.58 -18.28
CA PHE A 193 1.40 15.25 -17.37
C PHE A 193 0.69 13.95 -17.78
N LEU A 194 0.48 13.71 -19.08
CA LEU A 194 -0.10 12.48 -19.59
C LEU A 194 0.80 11.26 -19.35
N LEU A 195 2.12 11.37 -19.61
CA LEU A 195 3.08 10.34 -19.20
C LEU A 195 2.99 10.05 -17.70
N PHE A 196 2.87 11.12 -16.91
CA PHE A 196 2.78 11.02 -15.46
C PHE A 196 1.48 10.38 -14.97
N ALA A 197 0.38 10.49 -15.73
CA ALA A 197 -0.91 9.89 -15.38
C ALA A 197 -0.85 8.36 -15.23
N GLY A 198 0.04 7.68 -15.97
CA GLY A 198 0.33 6.26 -15.77
C GLY A 198 0.85 5.99 -14.36
N ALA A 199 1.86 6.75 -13.92
CA ALA A 199 2.45 6.64 -12.59
C ALA A 199 1.42 6.92 -11.48
N ILE A 200 0.53 7.91 -11.67
CA ILE A 200 -0.57 8.23 -10.75
C ILE A 200 -1.46 7.01 -10.51
N ALA A 201 -1.86 6.31 -11.57
CA ALA A 201 -2.79 5.18 -11.45
C ALA A 201 -2.17 3.97 -10.74
N LYS A 202 -0.98 3.52 -11.18
CA LYS A 202 -0.33 2.33 -10.61
C LYS A 202 0.16 2.53 -9.18
N SER A 203 0.64 3.73 -8.83
CA SER A 203 1.05 4.04 -7.45
C SER A 203 -0.10 4.52 -6.57
N ALA A 204 -1.35 4.38 -7.03
CA ALA A 204 -2.57 4.74 -6.29
C ALA A 204 -2.52 6.15 -5.70
N GLN A 205 -2.09 7.10 -6.52
CA GLN A 205 -2.11 8.53 -6.15
C GLN A 205 -3.50 9.10 -6.39
N PHE A 206 -3.75 10.28 -5.83
CA PHE A 206 -4.94 11.05 -6.05
C PHE A 206 -4.87 11.57 -7.49
N PRO A 207 -5.95 11.42 -8.29
CA PRO A 207 -7.28 10.97 -7.91
C PRO A 207 -7.52 9.45 -7.99
N LEU A 208 -6.68 8.68 -8.70
CA LEU A 208 -6.90 7.27 -9.08
C LEU A 208 -6.49 6.22 -8.01
N HIS A 209 -6.77 6.46 -6.74
CA HIS A 209 -6.37 5.60 -5.62
C HIS A 209 -7.42 4.55 -5.19
N VAL A 210 -8.65 4.68 -5.68
CA VAL A 210 -9.86 3.99 -5.19
C VAL A 210 -9.77 2.46 -5.29
N TRP A 211 -8.93 1.94 -6.18
CA TRP A 211 -8.79 0.49 -6.37
C TRP A 211 -7.97 -0.20 -5.27
N LEU A 212 -7.05 0.53 -4.64
CA LEU A 212 -6.05 -0.04 -3.72
C LEU A 212 -6.67 -0.71 -2.48
N PRO A 213 -7.69 -0.14 -1.82
CA PRO A 213 -8.33 -0.78 -0.67
C PRO A 213 -9.17 -2.00 -1.05
N ASP A 214 -9.77 -2.00 -2.25
CA ASP A 214 -10.61 -3.10 -2.73
C ASP A 214 -9.76 -4.26 -3.27
N ALA A 215 -8.52 -4.01 -3.71
CA ALA A 215 -7.54 -5.05 -4.06
C ALA A 215 -7.25 -6.01 -2.88
N MET A 216 -7.58 -5.62 -1.65
CA MET A 216 -7.47 -6.45 -0.45
C MET A 216 -8.46 -7.62 -0.41
N GLU A 217 -9.42 -7.70 -1.32
CA GLU A 217 -10.27 -8.90 -1.47
C GLU A 217 -9.47 -10.12 -1.94
N GLY A 218 -8.33 -9.90 -2.61
CA GLY A 218 -7.42 -10.96 -3.04
C GLY A 218 -6.75 -11.72 -1.88
N PRO A 219 -6.15 -12.89 -2.19
CA PRO A 219 -5.31 -13.62 -1.25
C PRO A 219 -4.19 -12.74 -0.65
N THR A 220 -3.88 -12.94 0.65
CA THR A 220 -2.89 -12.12 1.36
C THR A 220 -1.47 -12.16 0.76
N PRO A 221 -0.96 -13.28 0.18
CA PRO A 221 0.39 -13.26 -0.40
C PRO A 221 0.46 -12.35 -1.63
N ILE A 222 -0.65 -12.21 -2.38
CA ILE A 222 -0.75 -11.28 -3.50
C ILE A 222 -0.68 -9.84 -2.99
N SER A 223 -1.40 -9.52 -1.91
CA SER A 223 -1.34 -8.20 -1.29
C SER A 223 0.09 -7.85 -0.85
N ALA A 224 0.84 -8.81 -0.31
CA ALA A 224 2.26 -8.59 0.01
C ALA A 224 3.07 -8.25 -1.25
N LEU A 225 2.89 -8.98 -2.36
CA LEU A 225 3.66 -8.76 -3.57
C LEU A 225 3.30 -7.43 -4.28
N ILE A 226 2.00 -7.18 -4.51
CA ILE A 226 1.47 -6.00 -5.22
C ILE A 226 1.86 -4.70 -4.51
N HIS A 227 1.72 -4.67 -3.18
CA HIS A 227 1.86 -3.44 -2.40
C HIS A 227 3.28 -3.19 -1.90
N ALA A 228 4.16 -4.21 -1.88
CA ALA A 228 5.53 -4.03 -1.44
C ALA A 228 6.48 -3.63 -2.58
N ALA A 229 6.58 -4.47 -3.62
CA ALA A 229 7.74 -4.45 -4.51
C ALA A 229 7.42 -4.26 -6.00
N THR A 230 6.15 -4.38 -6.41
CA THR A 230 5.82 -4.61 -7.83
C THR A 230 4.91 -3.53 -8.43
N MET A 231 3.61 -3.77 -8.53
CA MET A 231 2.64 -2.90 -9.23
C MET A 231 2.71 -1.46 -8.74
N VAL A 232 2.70 -1.29 -7.43
CA VAL A 232 2.71 0.03 -6.82
C VAL A 232 4.07 0.72 -6.98
N ALA A 233 5.16 -0.05 -6.89
CA ALA A 233 6.52 0.43 -7.10
C ALA A 233 6.78 0.79 -8.57
N ALA A 234 6.08 0.17 -9.53
CA ALA A 234 6.21 0.48 -10.96
C ALA A 234 5.88 1.96 -11.26
N GLY A 235 4.88 2.53 -10.57
CA GLY A 235 4.56 3.96 -10.67
C GLY A 235 5.72 4.86 -10.28
N ILE A 236 6.35 4.57 -9.15
CA ILE A 236 7.48 5.33 -8.62
C ILE A 236 8.72 5.11 -9.50
N PHE A 237 8.93 3.89 -9.97
CA PHE A 237 10.01 3.55 -10.88
C PHE A 237 9.93 4.32 -12.20
N LEU A 238 8.75 4.40 -12.81
CA LEU A 238 8.55 5.22 -14.00
C LEU A 238 8.82 6.70 -13.71
N GLY A 239 8.26 7.22 -12.60
CA GLY A 239 8.45 8.61 -12.20
C GLY A 239 9.92 9.00 -12.01
N ALA A 240 10.69 8.11 -11.39
CA ALA A 240 12.11 8.31 -11.16
C ALA A 240 12.97 8.08 -12.41
N ARG A 241 12.62 7.13 -13.29
CA ARG A 241 13.32 6.95 -14.57
C ARG A 241 13.13 8.15 -15.50
N LEU A 242 11.94 8.77 -15.47
CA LEU A 242 11.62 9.98 -16.23
C LEU A 242 12.01 11.27 -15.50
N LEU A 243 12.67 11.18 -14.34
CA LEU A 243 13.08 12.36 -13.58
C LEU A 243 13.97 13.32 -14.39
N PRO A 244 14.96 12.87 -15.20
CA PRO A 244 15.74 13.77 -16.06
C PRO A 244 14.86 14.63 -16.99
N LEU A 245 13.74 14.09 -17.48
CA LEU A 245 12.77 14.81 -18.30
C LEU A 245 11.96 15.80 -17.47
N PHE A 246 11.51 15.42 -16.27
CA PHE A 246 10.67 16.28 -15.43
C PHE A 246 11.43 17.48 -14.85
N ILE A 247 12.73 17.36 -14.60
CA ILE A 247 13.56 18.47 -14.09
C ILE A 247 13.50 19.70 -15.00
N VAL A 248 13.49 19.47 -16.31
CA VAL A 248 13.43 20.51 -17.35
C VAL A 248 12.11 21.29 -17.29
N MET A 249 11.06 20.67 -16.73
CA MET A 249 9.72 21.21 -16.63
C MET A 249 9.31 21.41 -15.16
N PRO A 250 9.64 22.55 -14.53
CA PRO A 250 9.41 22.78 -13.10
C PRO A 250 7.92 22.70 -12.72
N TYR A 251 7.01 23.03 -13.63
CA TYR A 251 5.56 22.89 -13.39
C TYR A 251 5.14 21.44 -13.11
N ILE A 252 5.76 20.47 -13.78
CA ILE A 252 5.46 19.05 -13.59
C ILE A 252 6.05 18.54 -12.28
N MET A 253 7.27 18.95 -11.92
CA MET A 253 7.87 18.64 -10.62
C MET A 253 6.99 19.12 -9.46
N ASN A 254 6.51 20.37 -9.53
CA ASN A 254 5.60 20.93 -8.53
C ASN A 254 4.26 20.19 -8.47
N LEU A 255 3.72 19.78 -9.64
CA LEU A 255 2.50 18.98 -9.70
C LEU A 255 2.69 17.60 -9.06
N ILE A 256 3.83 16.95 -9.31
CA ILE A 256 4.20 15.68 -8.68
C ILE A 256 4.26 15.82 -7.15
N ALA A 257 4.92 16.88 -6.66
CA ALA A 257 5.01 17.16 -5.23
C ALA A 257 3.64 17.44 -4.59
N LEU A 258 2.79 18.22 -5.28
CA LEU A 258 1.43 18.54 -4.83
C LEU A 258 0.54 17.29 -4.76
N LEU A 259 0.59 16.43 -5.78
CA LEU A 259 -0.18 15.18 -5.75
C LEU A 259 0.33 14.24 -4.65
N GLY A 260 1.65 14.19 -4.44
CA GLY A 260 2.28 13.43 -3.36
C GLY A 260 1.86 13.88 -1.96
N ILE A 261 1.80 15.19 -1.69
CA ILE A 261 1.37 15.69 -0.37
C ILE A 261 -0.12 15.42 -0.12
N ILE A 262 -0.96 15.56 -1.14
CA ILE A 262 -2.40 15.28 -1.06
C ILE A 262 -2.63 13.80 -0.73
N THR A 263 -1.93 12.89 -1.42
CA THR A 263 -2.11 11.44 -1.23
C THR A 263 -1.61 10.95 0.10
N LEU A 264 -0.48 11.49 0.53
CA LEU A 264 0.07 11.28 1.85
C LEU A 264 -0.94 11.61 2.96
N LEU A 265 -1.56 12.79 2.89
CA LEU A 265 -2.56 13.20 3.87
C LEU A 265 -3.85 12.37 3.79
N LEU A 266 -4.35 12.13 2.57
CA LEU A 266 -5.53 11.30 2.35
C LEU A 266 -5.34 9.88 2.88
N GLY A 267 -4.24 9.20 2.52
CA GLY A 267 -3.95 7.84 2.99
C GLY A 267 -3.88 7.75 4.51
N ALA A 268 -3.25 8.72 5.18
CA ALA A 268 -3.15 8.74 6.63
C ALA A 268 -4.50 8.92 7.33
N THR A 269 -5.35 9.85 6.84
CA THR A 269 -6.67 10.10 7.44
C THR A 269 -7.66 8.96 7.21
N LEU A 270 -7.61 8.31 6.04
CA LEU A 270 -8.47 7.18 5.70
C LEU A 270 -8.13 5.90 6.47
N ALA A 271 -6.89 5.75 6.95
CA ALA A 271 -6.47 4.61 7.77
C ALA A 271 -7.01 4.64 9.21
N PHE A 272 -7.39 5.81 9.75
CA PHE A 272 -7.68 5.98 11.18
C PHE A 272 -8.79 5.12 11.74
N ALA A 273 -9.92 4.99 11.04
CA ALA A 273 -11.11 4.32 11.54
C ALA A 273 -11.35 2.95 10.86
N GLN A 274 -10.39 2.46 10.08
CA GLN A 274 -10.55 1.18 9.39
C GLN A 274 -10.65 0.02 10.37
N LYS A 275 -11.57 -0.91 10.06
CA LYS A 275 -11.81 -2.14 10.84
C LYS A 275 -11.06 -3.33 10.25
N ASP A 276 -10.79 -3.35 8.95
CA ASP A 276 -10.11 -4.46 8.29
C ASP A 276 -8.59 -4.26 8.35
N ILE A 277 -7.86 -5.27 8.86
CA ILE A 277 -6.40 -5.21 8.99
C ILE A 277 -5.72 -4.96 7.65
N LYS A 278 -6.14 -5.67 6.60
CA LYS A 278 -5.59 -5.53 5.24
C LYS A 278 -5.85 -4.16 4.64
N ARG A 279 -7.08 -3.63 4.76
CA ARG A 279 -7.42 -2.30 4.23
C ARG A 279 -6.69 -1.18 4.97
N GLY A 280 -6.52 -1.31 6.30
CA GLY A 280 -5.67 -0.41 7.07
C GLY A 280 -4.22 -0.40 6.55
N LEU A 281 -3.66 -1.58 6.25
CA LEU A 281 -2.34 -1.70 5.62
C LEU A 281 -2.31 -1.11 4.20
N ALA A 282 -3.36 -1.27 3.38
CA ALA A 282 -3.43 -0.68 2.05
C ALA A 282 -3.40 0.86 2.10
N TYR A 283 -4.19 1.51 2.95
CA TYR A 283 -4.12 2.97 3.11
C TYR A 283 -2.77 3.44 3.64
N SER A 284 -2.14 2.64 4.50
CA SER A 284 -0.77 2.91 4.93
C SER A 284 0.26 2.75 3.80
N THR A 285 -0.03 2.04 2.72
CA THR A 285 0.84 2.02 1.52
C THR A 285 0.62 3.28 0.72
N MET A 286 -0.64 3.67 0.47
CA MET A 286 -1.00 4.94 -0.19
C MET A 286 -0.28 6.14 0.44
N SER A 287 -0.24 6.23 1.78
CA SER A 287 0.46 7.33 2.45
C SER A 287 1.98 7.32 2.25
N GLN A 288 2.61 6.14 2.21
CA GLN A 288 4.08 6.02 2.05
C GLN A 288 4.53 6.27 0.63
N LEU A 289 3.73 5.86 -0.35
CA LEU A 289 3.97 6.21 -1.75
C LEU A 289 3.81 7.70 -1.97
N GLY A 290 2.89 8.36 -1.24
CA GLY A 290 2.80 9.81 -1.20
C GLY A 290 4.10 10.47 -0.74
N TYR A 291 4.75 9.94 0.31
CA TYR A 291 6.10 10.40 0.72
C TYR A 291 7.13 10.24 -0.39
N MET A 292 7.16 9.07 -1.06
CA MET A 292 8.09 8.84 -2.17
C MET A 292 7.82 9.78 -3.34
N MET A 293 6.54 10.06 -3.62
CA MET A 293 6.14 10.94 -4.70
C MET A 293 6.48 12.41 -4.43
N LEU A 294 6.27 12.83 -3.19
CA LEU A 294 6.71 14.13 -2.70
C LEU A 294 8.22 14.28 -2.84
N ALA A 295 9.00 13.28 -2.43
CA ALA A 295 10.46 13.29 -2.56
C ALA A 295 10.92 13.40 -4.02
N LEU A 296 10.30 12.65 -4.95
CA LEU A 296 10.57 12.78 -6.38
C LEU A 296 10.20 14.17 -6.91
N GLY A 297 9.05 14.72 -6.53
CA GLY A 297 8.59 16.05 -6.96
C GLY A 297 9.41 17.21 -6.40
N MET A 298 10.11 16.99 -5.28
CA MET A 298 11.08 17.94 -4.72
C MET A 298 12.47 17.80 -5.37
N GLY A 299 12.70 16.75 -6.18
CA GLY A 299 14.00 16.47 -6.78
C GLY A 299 14.98 15.75 -5.84
N SER A 300 14.49 15.10 -4.78
CA SER A 300 15.28 14.22 -3.90
C SER A 300 15.17 12.77 -4.37
N TYR A 301 15.94 12.45 -5.42
CA TYR A 301 15.96 11.12 -6.03
C TYR A 301 16.45 10.07 -5.03
N ARG A 302 17.53 10.37 -4.30
CA ARG A 302 18.14 9.45 -3.33
C ARG A 302 17.16 9.01 -2.25
N ALA A 303 16.48 9.97 -1.62
CA ALA A 303 15.60 9.69 -0.49
C ALA A 303 14.37 8.89 -0.91
N ALA A 304 13.78 9.21 -2.08
CA ALA A 304 12.66 8.46 -2.64
C ALA A 304 12.99 6.98 -2.87
N TRP A 305 14.15 6.70 -3.46
CA TRP A 305 14.59 5.34 -3.76
C TRP A 305 14.95 4.55 -2.52
N PHE A 306 15.66 5.17 -1.59
CA PHE A 306 15.98 4.51 -0.35
C PHE A 306 14.72 4.20 0.47
N HIS A 307 13.72 5.09 0.43
CA HIS A 307 12.43 4.82 1.04
C HIS A 307 11.69 3.66 0.34
N LEU A 308 11.75 3.55 -0.99
CA LEU A 308 11.16 2.43 -1.73
C LEU A 308 11.78 1.08 -1.33
N ILE A 309 13.10 1.01 -1.19
CA ILE A 309 13.82 -0.21 -0.74
C ILE A 309 13.32 -0.63 0.64
N THR A 310 13.33 0.29 1.60
CA THR A 310 12.89 -0.02 2.98
C THR A 310 11.41 -0.41 3.00
N HIS A 311 10.56 0.30 2.25
CA HIS A 311 9.13 0.03 2.08
C HIS A 311 8.84 -1.37 1.58
N ALA A 312 9.53 -1.85 0.55
CA ALA A 312 9.32 -3.18 0.03
C ALA A 312 9.48 -4.25 1.13
N TYR A 313 10.56 -4.21 1.90
CA TYR A 313 10.78 -5.20 2.95
C TYR A 313 9.80 -5.09 4.11
N TYR A 314 9.56 -3.90 4.67
CA TYR A 314 8.68 -3.77 5.84
C TYR A 314 7.21 -3.97 5.49
N LYS A 315 6.76 -3.59 4.29
CA LYS A 315 5.38 -3.87 3.85
C LYS A 315 5.16 -5.33 3.56
N ALA A 316 6.10 -6.00 2.90
CA ALA A 316 6.01 -7.44 2.71
C ALA A 316 5.89 -8.14 4.09
N LEU A 317 6.72 -7.74 5.06
CA LEU A 317 6.66 -8.26 6.43
C LEU A 317 5.29 -8.03 7.09
N LEU A 318 4.73 -6.81 6.99
CA LEU A 318 3.43 -6.47 7.57
C LEU A 318 2.27 -7.22 6.91
N PHE A 319 2.26 -7.36 5.58
CA PHE A 319 1.20 -8.09 4.87
C PHE A 319 1.27 -9.60 5.13
N LEU A 320 2.46 -10.21 5.07
CA LEU A 320 2.62 -11.63 5.40
C LEU A 320 2.31 -11.90 6.90
N GLY A 321 2.72 -10.98 7.78
CA GLY A 321 2.33 -11.00 9.19
C GLY A 321 0.81 -10.93 9.37
N SER A 322 0.13 -10.02 8.68
CA SER A 322 -1.35 -9.96 8.70
C SER A 322 -1.99 -11.23 8.15
N GLY A 323 -1.39 -11.83 7.11
CA GLY A 323 -1.86 -13.09 6.55
C GLY A 323 -1.78 -14.25 7.53
N SER A 324 -0.70 -14.31 8.33
CA SER A 324 -0.53 -15.34 9.37
C SER A 324 -1.59 -15.19 10.46
N ILE A 325 -1.90 -13.95 10.85
CA ILE A 325 -2.96 -13.63 11.82
C ILE A 325 -4.32 -14.04 11.25
N ILE A 326 -4.63 -13.65 10.00
CA ILE A 326 -5.90 -13.99 9.33
C ILE A 326 -6.06 -15.51 9.26
N HIS A 327 -5.04 -16.24 8.82
CA HIS A 327 -5.09 -17.69 8.74
C HIS A 327 -5.30 -18.35 10.11
N SER A 328 -4.64 -17.84 11.16
CA SER A 328 -4.87 -18.31 12.52
C SER A 328 -6.30 -18.04 13.00
N MET A 329 -6.88 -16.89 12.60
CA MET A 329 -8.22 -16.47 12.99
C MET A 329 -9.33 -17.19 12.21
N GLU A 330 -9.06 -17.59 10.96
CA GLU A 330 -9.96 -18.40 10.14
C GLU A 330 -10.31 -19.74 10.80
N SER A 331 -9.37 -20.32 11.56
CA SER A 331 -9.59 -21.57 12.30
C SER A 331 -10.67 -21.45 13.39
N ILE A 332 -10.95 -20.23 13.88
CA ILE A 332 -11.92 -19.97 14.96
C ILE A 332 -13.20 -19.33 14.40
N VAL A 333 -13.05 -18.33 13.55
CA VAL A 333 -14.16 -17.45 13.10
C VAL A 333 -14.76 -17.89 11.77
N GLY A 334 -14.03 -18.71 11.02
CA GLY A 334 -14.35 -19.13 9.66
C GLY A 334 -13.80 -18.19 8.58
N TYR A 335 -13.92 -18.64 7.33
CA TYR A 335 -13.29 -18.05 6.13
C TYR A 335 -13.91 -16.75 5.59
N SER A 336 -14.91 -16.17 6.26
CA SER A 336 -15.54 -14.94 5.78
C SER A 336 -14.63 -13.73 6.03
N PRO A 337 -14.29 -12.93 4.99
CA PRO A 337 -13.34 -11.82 5.11
C PRO A 337 -13.78 -10.78 6.15
N ASP A 338 -15.07 -10.45 6.18
CA ASP A 338 -15.67 -9.48 7.12
C ASP A 338 -15.48 -9.84 8.60
N LYS A 339 -15.14 -11.11 8.89
CA LYS A 339 -14.90 -11.58 10.24
C LYS A 339 -13.43 -11.89 10.49
N SER A 340 -12.77 -12.67 9.63
CA SER A 340 -11.37 -13.08 9.85
C SER A 340 -10.39 -11.92 9.77
N GLN A 341 -10.73 -10.84 9.05
CA GLN A 341 -9.86 -9.66 8.87
C GLN A 341 -10.20 -8.51 9.81
N ASN A 342 -11.29 -8.64 10.58
CA ASN A 342 -11.84 -7.56 11.37
C ASN A 342 -11.12 -7.41 12.71
N LEU A 343 -10.43 -6.28 12.89
CA LEU A 343 -9.67 -5.91 14.08
C LEU A 343 -10.51 -5.92 15.36
N VAL A 344 -11.82 -5.65 15.26
CA VAL A 344 -12.73 -5.63 16.42
C VAL A 344 -12.85 -7.02 17.05
N LEU A 345 -12.73 -8.08 16.26
CA LEU A 345 -12.83 -9.47 16.71
C LEU A 345 -11.49 -10.04 17.21
N MET A 346 -10.39 -9.38 16.89
CA MET A 346 -9.04 -9.77 17.30
C MET A 346 -8.75 -9.34 18.76
N GLY A 347 -7.49 -9.42 19.17
CA GLY A 347 -7.03 -9.05 20.52
C GLY A 347 -6.44 -10.24 21.27
N GLY A 348 -5.52 -9.96 22.19
CA GLY A 348 -4.92 -10.96 23.08
C GLY A 348 -4.05 -12.03 22.39
N LEU A 349 -3.65 -11.81 21.13
CA LEU A 349 -2.87 -12.78 20.35
C LEU A 349 -1.39 -12.88 20.79
N LYS A 350 -0.91 -11.95 21.62
CA LYS A 350 0.48 -11.85 22.06
C LYS A 350 1.10 -13.13 22.63
N LYS A 351 0.33 -13.93 23.37
CA LYS A 351 0.83 -15.17 23.98
C LYS A 351 0.80 -16.37 23.04
N HIS A 352 -0.01 -16.30 21.98
CA HIS A 352 -0.35 -17.47 21.17
C HIS A 352 0.37 -17.51 19.82
N VAL A 353 0.79 -16.35 19.32
CA VAL A 353 1.55 -16.20 18.06
C VAL A 353 2.78 -15.28 18.27
N PRO A 354 3.77 -15.70 19.07
CA PRO A 354 4.89 -14.86 19.48
C PRO A 354 5.81 -14.42 18.33
N ILE A 355 6.08 -15.29 17.35
CA ILE A 355 6.97 -14.98 16.21
C ILE A 355 6.28 -14.03 15.25
N THR A 356 4.99 -14.23 14.98
CA THR A 356 4.23 -13.30 14.12
C THR A 356 4.07 -11.94 14.78
N LYS A 357 3.93 -11.90 16.10
CA LYS A 357 3.92 -10.66 16.88
C LYS A 357 5.25 -9.90 16.76
N THR A 358 6.40 -10.54 16.99
CA THR A 358 7.70 -9.85 16.96
C THR A 358 8.02 -9.33 15.58
N SER A 359 7.78 -10.13 14.54
CA SER A 359 7.96 -9.72 13.14
C SER A 359 7.00 -8.59 12.74
N PHE A 360 5.71 -8.68 13.08
CA PHE A 360 4.75 -7.60 12.81
C PHE A 360 5.14 -6.32 13.55
N LEU A 361 5.52 -6.41 14.84
CA LEU A 361 6.00 -5.28 15.62
C LEU A 361 7.21 -4.62 14.96
N LEU A 362 8.20 -5.40 14.54
CA LEU A 362 9.39 -4.90 13.83
C LEU A 362 9.00 -4.14 12.56
N GLY A 363 8.08 -4.69 11.76
CA GLY A 363 7.52 -4.00 10.60
C GLY A 363 6.81 -2.69 10.96
N THR A 364 6.05 -2.66 12.06
CA THR A 364 5.37 -1.44 12.51
C THR A 364 6.33 -0.37 12.99
N LEU A 365 7.35 -0.73 13.77
CA LEU A 365 8.38 0.19 14.26
C LEU A 365 9.17 0.78 13.08
N SER A 366 9.47 -0.05 12.06
CA SER A 366 10.13 0.41 10.84
C SER A 366 9.23 1.40 10.10
N HIS A 367 7.96 1.08 9.84
CA HIS A 367 7.02 2.00 9.19
C HIS A 367 6.87 3.35 9.93
N CYS A 368 6.93 3.34 11.27
CA CYS A 368 6.88 4.56 12.09
C CYS A 368 8.14 5.43 11.96
N GLY A 369 9.27 4.87 11.52
CA GLY A 369 10.55 5.57 11.40
C GLY A 369 11.28 5.69 12.73
N ILE A 370 11.24 4.66 13.57
CA ILE A 370 11.91 4.66 14.89
C ILE A 370 13.36 4.14 14.74
N PRO A 371 14.36 4.84 15.29
CA PRO A 371 15.74 4.34 15.29
C PRO A 371 15.86 3.05 16.12
N PRO A 372 16.65 2.04 15.69
CA PRO A 372 17.67 2.04 14.63
C PRO A 372 17.21 1.51 13.25
N LEU A 373 15.90 1.36 13.01
CA LEU A 373 15.38 0.68 11.81
C LEU A 373 15.56 1.49 10.52
N GLY A 374 15.68 0.81 9.38
CA GLY A 374 16.11 1.47 8.13
C GLY A 374 15.21 2.57 7.58
N CYS A 375 13.90 2.47 7.81
CA CYS A 375 12.96 3.49 7.36
C CYS A 375 13.20 4.87 8.04
N PHE A 376 13.75 4.91 9.26
CA PHE A 376 14.11 6.16 9.95
C PHE A 376 15.02 7.04 9.08
N TRP A 377 16.09 6.46 8.55
CA TRP A 377 17.07 7.17 7.71
C TRP A 377 16.41 7.76 6.46
N SER A 378 15.65 6.94 5.72
CA SER A 378 14.96 7.39 4.50
C SER A 378 13.89 8.46 4.76
N LYS A 379 13.07 8.27 5.80
CA LYS A 379 11.92 9.14 6.07
C LYS A 379 12.39 10.48 6.65
N ASN A 380 13.44 10.49 7.46
CA ASN A 380 14.02 11.71 8.00
C ASN A 380 14.64 12.57 6.88
N GLU A 381 15.26 11.97 5.88
CA GLU A 381 15.81 12.68 4.70
C GLU A 381 14.69 13.38 3.92
N ILE A 382 13.59 12.68 3.59
CA ILE A 382 12.42 13.27 2.90
C ILE A 382 11.83 14.45 3.69
N LEU A 383 11.70 14.29 5.01
CA LEU A 383 11.16 15.33 5.88
C LEU A 383 12.08 16.56 5.95
N ASN A 384 13.39 16.35 6.03
CA ASN A 384 14.35 17.44 6.02
C ASN A 384 14.31 18.21 4.68
N ASP A 385 14.32 17.48 3.58
CA ASP A 385 14.22 18.06 2.24
C ASP A 385 12.90 18.84 2.07
N SER A 386 11.83 18.41 2.73
CA SER A 386 10.53 19.09 2.62
C SER A 386 10.55 20.47 3.27
N TRP A 387 11.33 20.67 4.33
CA TRP A 387 11.57 21.99 4.93
C TRP A 387 12.31 22.93 3.98
N LEU A 388 13.28 22.39 3.23
CA LEU A 388 14.04 23.15 2.23
C LEU A 388 13.16 23.55 1.04
N TYR A 389 12.22 22.69 0.64
CA TYR A 389 11.33 22.95 -0.49
C TYR A 389 10.20 23.93 -0.14
N SER A 390 9.39 23.65 0.88
CA SER A 390 8.40 24.61 1.38
C SER A 390 7.93 24.29 2.81
N PRO A 391 7.77 25.29 3.69
CA PRO A 391 7.38 25.06 5.08
C PRO A 391 5.98 24.47 5.22
N ILE A 392 5.05 24.79 4.30
CA ILE A 392 3.69 24.23 4.30
C ILE A 392 3.72 22.72 4.04
N PHE A 393 4.51 22.29 3.05
CA PHE A 393 4.61 20.86 2.72
C PHE A 393 5.30 20.12 3.86
N ALA A 394 6.31 20.73 4.48
CA ALA A 394 6.96 20.18 5.66
C ALA A 394 5.99 19.99 6.83
N ILE A 395 5.18 20.99 7.19
CA ILE A 395 4.21 20.87 8.29
C ILE A 395 3.23 19.71 8.04
N ILE A 396 2.73 19.56 6.81
CA ILE A 396 1.84 18.47 6.44
C ILE A 396 2.59 17.12 6.49
N ALA A 397 3.79 17.04 5.93
CA ALA A 397 4.61 15.83 5.91
C ALA A 397 5.01 15.38 7.33
N PHE A 398 5.34 16.30 8.23
CA PHE A 398 5.63 16.01 9.63
C PHE A 398 4.39 15.58 10.40
N SER A 399 3.26 16.30 10.25
CA SER A 399 2.01 15.95 10.94
C SER A 399 1.57 14.52 10.60
N THR A 400 1.69 14.15 9.32
CA THR A 400 1.36 12.81 8.84
C THR A 400 2.30 11.73 9.37
N THR A 401 3.55 12.05 9.74
CA THR A 401 4.41 11.05 10.41
C THR A 401 3.81 10.61 11.75
N GLY A 402 3.30 11.57 12.54
CA GLY A 402 2.59 11.31 13.79
C GLY A 402 1.31 10.50 13.55
N LEU A 403 0.53 10.85 12.53
CA LEU A 403 -0.67 10.09 12.14
C LEU A 403 -0.30 8.65 11.72
N THR A 404 0.81 8.47 10.99
CA THR A 404 1.30 7.15 10.56
C THR A 404 1.66 6.27 11.73
N ALA A 405 2.32 6.84 12.73
CA ALA A 405 2.66 6.13 13.95
C ALA A 405 1.39 5.73 14.72
N PHE A 406 0.43 6.65 14.82
CA PHE A 406 -0.84 6.39 15.50
C PHE A 406 -1.63 5.22 14.89
N TYR A 407 -1.93 5.26 13.58
CA TYR A 407 -2.80 4.23 13.01
C TYR A 407 -2.12 2.85 12.96
N MET A 408 -0.78 2.79 12.79
CA MET A 408 -0.06 1.52 12.81
C MET A 408 -0.04 0.91 14.21
N PHE A 409 0.23 1.71 15.23
CA PHE A 409 0.18 1.23 16.61
C PHE A 409 -1.24 0.87 17.03
N ARG A 410 -2.28 1.58 16.55
CA ARG A 410 -3.67 1.16 16.72
C ARG A 410 -3.90 -0.25 16.18
N ILE A 411 -3.45 -0.55 14.95
CA ILE A 411 -3.57 -1.89 14.36
C ILE A 411 -2.82 -2.92 15.22
N TYR A 412 -1.60 -2.62 15.64
CA TYR A 412 -0.81 -3.53 16.49
C TYR A 412 -1.45 -3.80 17.85
N LEU A 413 -1.94 -2.77 18.54
CA LEU A 413 -2.54 -2.91 19.87
C LEU A 413 -3.86 -3.68 19.82
N LEU A 414 -4.73 -3.37 18.84
CA LEU A 414 -6.01 -4.06 18.65
C LEU A 414 -5.84 -5.53 18.27
N THR A 415 -4.75 -5.89 17.59
CA THR A 415 -4.49 -7.28 17.18
C THR A 415 -3.87 -8.12 18.29
N PHE A 416 -2.82 -7.63 18.95
CA PHE A 416 -2.00 -8.45 19.83
C PHE A 416 -2.25 -8.24 21.33
N GLU A 417 -2.55 -7.03 21.77
CA GLU A 417 -2.75 -6.72 23.19
C GLU A 417 -4.23 -6.91 23.59
N GLY A 418 -4.52 -6.87 24.90
CA GLY A 418 -5.87 -7.04 25.42
C GLY A 418 -6.36 -8.49 25.49
N HIS A 419 -7.67 -8.68 25.32
CA HIS A 419 -8.32 -9.98 25.32
C HIS A 419 -8.91 -10.28 23.96
N LEU A 420 -9.05 -11.56 23.64
CA LEU A 420 -9.65 -11.99 22.40
C LEU A 420 -11.17 -11.73 22.45
N ASN A 421 -11.62 -10.76 21.64
CA ASN A 421 -12.96 -10.18 21.74
C ASN A 421 -14.10 -11.08 21.25
N LEU A 422 -13.81 -12.15 20.49
CA LEU A 422 -14.83 -13.11 20.03
C LEU A 422 -15.69 -13.67 21.16
N TYR A 423 -15.08 -13.93 22.31
CA TYR A 423 -15.76 -14.55 23.45
C TYR A 423 -16.48 -13.54 24.36
N PHE A 424 -16.24 -12.24 24.15
CA PHE A 424 -16.79 -11.16 24.98
C PHE A 424 -17.92 -10.37 24.29
N GLN A 425 -18.41 -10.80 23.13
CA GLN A 425 -19.50 -10.12 22.41
C GLN A 425 -20.80 -9.99 23.21
N THR A 426 -21.04 -10.87 24.19
CA THR A 426 -22.23 -10.84 25.06
C THR A 426 -22.03 -10.03 26.35
N TYR A 427 -20.83 -9.53 26.63
CA TYR A 427 -20.58 -8.64 27.76
C TYR A 427 -20.95 -7.21 27.38
N SER A 428 -22.25 -6.91 27.30
CA SER A 428 -22.72 -5.53 27.37
C SER A 428 -22.43 -5.01 28.77
N GLY A 429 -21.21 -4.53 28.98
CA GLY A 429 -20.80 -3.82 30.18
C GLY A 429 -21.56 -2.50 30.27
N LYS A 430 -22.83 -2.53 30.65
CA LYS A 430 -23.45 -1.43 31.39
C LYS A 430 -22.73 -1.34 32.74
N LYS A 431 -21.52 -0.78 32.73
CA LYS A 431 -20.91 -0.15 33.90
C LYS A 431 -20.55 1.27 33.49
N ARG A 432 -21.35 2.19 34.03
CA ARG A 432 -21.06 3.62 34.06
C ARG A 432 -19.68 3.82 34.67
N SER A 433 -18.73 4.28 33.86
CA SER A 433 -17.69 5.21 34.31
C SER A 433 -17.22 6.01 33.09
N SER A 434 -17.43 7.31 33.19
CA SER A 434 -17.02 8.36 32.27
C SER A 434 -15.57 8.20 31.80
N VAL A 435 -15.35 7.90 30.52
CA VAL A 435 -15.00 8.83 29.42
C VAL A 435 -14.94 7.98 28.15
N TYR A 436 -15.43 8.57 27.06
CA TYR A 436 -15.69 8.00 25.75
C TYR A 436 -14.60 7.06 25.22
N SER A 437 -14.91 5.78 25.13
CA SER A 437 -14.32 4.95 24.09
C SER A 437 -15.07 5.25 22.79
N ILE A 438 -14.35 5.54 21.70
CA ILE A 438 -14.92 5.39 20.36
C ILE A 438 -15.61 4.03 20.35
N SER A 439 -16.89 3.99 20.02
CA SER A 439 -17.62 2.74 19.97
C SER A 439 -16.97 1.87 18.89
N LEU A 440 -16.15 0.90 19.31
CA LEU A 440 -15.59 -0.15 18.46
C LEU A 440 -16.70 -0.80 17.61
N TRP A 441 -17.88 -0.88 18.21
CA TRP A 441 -19.13 -1.20 17.55
C TRP A 441 -19.76 0.10 17.11
N GLY A 442 -19.46 0.53 15.87
CA GLY A 442 -20.24 1.57 15.20
C GLY A 442 -21.74 1.29 15.39
N LYS A 443 -22.55 2.34 15.49
CA LYS A 443 -23.99 2.24 15.80
C LYS A 443 -24.66 1.10 15.02
N GLU A 444 -24.85 -0.05 15.66
CA GLU A 444 -25.94 -0.95 15.33
C GLU A 444 -27.23 -0.33 15.90
N GLU A 445 -27.59 0.82 15.33
CA GLU A 445 -28.99 1.15 15.20
C GLU A 445 -29.28 0.98 13.72
N GLN A 446 -29.99 -0.11 13.38
CA GLN A 446 -30.93 -0.03 12.27
C GLN A 446 -31.96 1.05 12.64
N LYS A 447 -31.59 2.32 12.51
CA LYS A 447 -32.56 3.38 12.34
C LYS A 447 -33.18 3.11 10.99
N TRP A 448 -34.34 2.46 11.01
CA TRP A 448 -35.33 2.71 9.98
C TRP A 448 -35.36 4.22 9.78
N ILE A 449 -34.87 4.67 8.63
CA ILE A 449 -35.16 6.00 8.13
C ILE A 449 -36.68 5.98 7.97
N LYS A 450 -37.40 6.47 8.97
CA LYS A 450 -38.81 6.79 8.86
C LYS A 450 -38.88 7.96 7.89
N THR A 451 -38.92 7.66 6.60
CA THR A 451 -39.45 8.56 5.58
C THR A 451 -40.94 8.74 5.86
N LYS A 452 -41.28 9.60 6.83
CA LYS A 452 -42.60 10.23 6.87
C LYS A 452 -42.64 11.28 5.76
N PHE A 453 -42.72 10.83 4.52
CA PHE A 453 -43.40 11.60 3.47
C PHE A 453 -44.83 11.06 3.42
N ARG A 454 -45.76 11.88 3.93
CA ARG A 454 -47.21 11.66 3.83
C ARG A 454 -47.61 11.75 2.36
N LEU A 455 -47.98 10.64 1.75
CA LEU A 455 -49.07 10.56 0.78
C LEU A 455 -49.81 9.23 1.05
N LEU A 456 -51.09 9.38 1.41
CA LEU A 456 -52.04 8.33 1.84
C LEU A 456 -52.55 7.53 0.60
N PRO A 457 -53.44 6.53 0.72
CA PRO A 457 -53.13 5.10 0.70
C PRO A 457 -53.96 4.32 -0.33
N LEU A 458 -53.44 3.25 -0.93
CA LEU A 458 -54.32 2.19 -1.47
C LEU A 458 -53.50 0.93 -1.74
N LEU A 459 -53.62 -0.05 -0.85
CA LEU A 459 -53.81 -1.48 -1.12
C LEU A 459 -53.59 -2.24 0.19
N THR A 460 -54.72 -2.62 0.79
CA THR A 460 -54.85 -3.65 1.80
C THR A 460 -54.40 -4.99 1.23
N MET A 461 -53.35 -5.60 1.79
CA MET A 461 -53.10 -7.02 1.58
C MET A 461 -52.68 -7.72 2.87
N ASN A 462 -53.36 -8.86 3.05
CA ASN A 462 -53.53 -9.65 4.26
C ASN A 462 -52.21 -10.23 4.79
N ASN A 463 -51.93 -10.00 6.08
CA ASN A 463 -50.95 -10.76 6.83
C ASN A 463 -51.51 -12.16 7.10
N ASN A 464 -51.01 -13.19 6.42
CA ASN A 464 -50.98 -14.57 6.90
C ASN A 464 -50.24 -15.49 5.92
N LYS A 465 -48.91 -15.51 5.97
CA LYS A 465 -48.12 -16.68 5.54
C LYS A 465 -46.89 -16.84 6.44
N LYS A 466 -47.03 -17.72 7.44
CA LYS A 466 -45.89 -18.46 8.01
C LYS A 466 -45.21 -19.21 6.86
N THR A 467 -43.98 -18.86 6.52
CA THR A 467 -43.16 -19.65 5.59
C THR A 467 -41.94 -20.18 6.32
N SER A 468 -42.07 -21.45 6.71
CA SER A 468 -41.06 -22.50 6.74
C SER A 468 -39.62 -22.08 7.06
N PHE A 469 -39.23 -22.41 8.30
CA PHE A 469 -37.87 -22.75 8.71
C PHE A 469 -37.20 -23.66 7.66
N PHE A 470 -36.38 -23.08 6.78
CA PHE A 470 -35.43 -23.85 5.99
C PHE A 470 -34.22 -24.15 6.88
N PHE A 471 -34.15 -25.40 7.33
CA PHE A 471 -32.93 -26.03 7.83
C PHE A 471 -31.80 -25.76 6.83
N LYS A 472 -30.86 -24.87 7.18
CA LYS A 472 -29.56 -24.84 6.52
C LYS A 472 -28.86 -26.15 6.86
N LYS A 473 -28.76 -27.03 5.86
CA LYS A 473 -27.95 -28.24 5.87
C LYS A 473 -26.56 -27.89 6.41
N LYS A 474 -26.23 -28.40 7.60
CA LYS A 474 -24.85 -28.52 8.06
C LYS A 474 -24.15 -29.42 7.04
N TYR A 475 -23.17 -28.88 6.32
CA TYR A 475 -22.17 -29.72 5.69
C TYR A 475 -21.47 -30.49 6.81
N LEU A 476 -21.77 -31.78 6.90
CA LEU A 476 -21.00 -32.74 7.69
C LEU A 476 -19.63 -32.84 7.00
N ILE A 477 -18.67 -32.06 7.49
CA ILE A 477 -17.27 -32.31 7.19
C ILE A 477 -16.95 -33.67 7.78
N ASN A 478 -16.63 -34.59 6.88
CA ASN A 478 -16.20 -35.95 7.16
C ASN A 478 -14.98 -35.87 8.10
N ARG A 479 -15.24 -36.03 9.41
CA ARG A 479 -14.19 -36.20 10.43
C ARG A 479 -13.59 -37.57 10.22
N ASN A 480 -12.64 -37.67 9.32
CA ASN A 480 -11.64 -38.71 9.32
C ASN A 480 -10.48 -38.26 8.42
N VAL A 481 -9.37 -37.92 9.07
CA VAL A 481 -7.97 -38.23 8.69
C VAL A 481 -7.04 -37.12 9.24
N ARG A 482 -6.20 -37.53 10.21
CA ARG A 482 -4.95 -36.94 10.73
C ARG A 482 -5.01 -35.72 11.68
N ASN A 483 -4.80 -36.03 12.97
CA ASN A 483 -3.97 -35.33 13.97
C ASN A 483 -3.89 -33.79 13.92
N LEU A 484 -4.95 -33.11 14.35
CA LEU A 484 -4.85 -31.76 14.92
C LEU A 484 -4.44 -31.86 16.40
N ARG A 485 -3.13 -31.92 16.68
CA ARG A 485 -2.59 -31.58 18.01
C ARG A 485 -2.39 -30.07 18.08
N GLY A 486 -3.47 -29.33 18.33
CA GLY A 486 -3.40 -27.96 18.86
C GLY A 486 -3.81 -27.99 20.33
N PRO A 487 -3.07 -27.36 21.28
CA PRO A 487 -3.43 -27.41 22.69
C PRO A 487 -4.72 -26.63 22.95
N ILE A 488 -5.81 -27.36 23.18
CA ILE A 488 -7.05 -26.83 23.77
C ILE A 488 -6.76 -26.54 25.24
N ILE A 489 -6.48 -25.29 25.59
CA ILE A 489 -6.27 -24.89 26.99
C ILE A 489 -7.63 -24.56 27.61
N THR A 490 -8.12 -25.42 28.50
CA THR A 490 -9.33 -25.20 29.29
C THR A 490 -8.99 -24.43 30.57
N ILE A 491 -9.53 -23.22 30.74
CA ILE A 491 -9.47 -22.48 32.02
C ILE A 491 -10.82 -22.66 32.73
N PRO A 492 -10.88 -23.22 33.94
CA PRO A 492 -12.13 -23.33 34.69
C PRO A 492 -12.51 -21.96 35.29
N ASN A 493 -13.77 -21.54 35.08
CA ASN A 493 -14.35 -20.37 35.75
C ASN A 493 -15.14 -20.87 36.98
N PRO A 494 -14.85 -20.43 38.22
CA PRO A 494 -15.39 -21.09 39.42
C PRO A 494 -16.88 -20.83 39.69
N ASN A 495 -17.54 -19.91 38.97
CA ASN A 495 -18.88 -19.42 39.36
C ASN A 495 -20.04 -19.82 38.44
N PHE A 496 -19.81 -20.55 37.34
CA PHE A 496 -20.90 -21.05 36.48
C PHE A 496 -20.50 -22.41 35.90
N GLY A 497 -21.29 -23.44 36.20
CA GLY A 497 -21.05 -24.86 35.87
C GLY A 497 -21.07 -25.24 34.38
N THR A 498 -20.74 -24.32 33.46
CA THR A 498 -20.57 -24.61 32.03
C THR A 498 -19.09 -24.53 31.66
N LYS A 499 -18.46 -25.68 31.41
CA LYS A 499 -17.09 -25.79 30.87
C LYS A 499 -17.08 -25.32 29.41
N ASN A 500 -16.92 -24.02 29.17
CA ASN A 500 -16.69 -23.53 27.82
C ASN A 500 -15.20 -23.63 27.49
N SER A 501 -14.83 -24.51 26.57
CA SER A 501 -13.47 -24.60 26.03
C SER A 501 -13.22 -23.42 25.10
N PHE A 502 -12.34 -22.50 25.48
CA PHE A 502 -11.90 -21.42 24.59
C PHE A 502 -10.72 -21.91 23.75
N SER A 503 -10.91 -22.03 22.44
CA SER A 503 -9.81 -22.25 21.50
C SER A 503 -9.12 -20.91 21.24
N TYR A 504 -7.82 -20.85 21.50
CA TYR A 504 -6.99 -19.73 21.06
C TYR A 504 -6.31 -20.08 19.74
N PRO A 505 -6.05 -19.09 18.88
CA PRO A 505 -5.42 -19.33 17.59
C PRO A 505 -3.98 -19.76 17.82
N HIS A 506 -3.51 -20.74 17.05
CA HIS A 506 -2.13 -21.21 17.11
C HIS A 506 -1.26 -20.51 16.07
N GLU A 507 0.03 -20.60 16.28
CA GLU A 507 1.03 -20.09 15.35
C GLU A 507 0.96 -20.82 14.00
N SER A 508 1.22 -20.07 12.93
CA SER A 508 1.19 -20.60 11.57
C SER A 508 2.30 -21.62 11.33
N GLU A 509 2.17 -22.42 10.28
CA GLU A 509 3.15 -23.43 9.92
C GLU A 509 4.53 -22.84 9.55
N ASN A 510 5.56 -23.70 9.58
CA ASN A 510 6.97 -23.31 9.49
C ASN A 510 7.36 -22.52 8.23
N THR A 511 6.74 -22.77 7.06
CA THR A 511 7.12 -22.05 5.82
C THR A 511 6.68 -20.58 5.86
N MET A 512 5.50 -20.31 6.41
CA MET A 512 5.02 -18.94 6.64
C MET A 512 5.96 -18.21 7.60
N LEU A 513 6.30 -18.84 8.73
CA LEU A 513 7.19 -18.25 9.72
C LEU A 513 8.60 -18.00 9.16
N PHE A 514 9.14 -18.94 8.39
CA PHE A 514 10.45 -18.81 7.76
C PHE A 514 10.54 -17.56 6.89
N SER A 515 9.58 -17.35 5.99
CA SER A 515 9.55 -16.16 5.13
C SER A 515 9.49 -14.85 5.93
N MET A 516 8.73 -14.83 7.02
CA MET A 516 8.59 -13.65 7.89
C MET A 516 9.86 -13.36 8.69
N LEU A 517 10.54 -14.40 9.19
CA LEU A 517 11.82 -14.25 9.89
C LEU A 517 12.90 -13.69 8.95
N VAL A 518 13.00 -14.22 7.73
CA VAL A 518 13.97 -13.74 6.74
C VAL A 518 13.69 -12.28 6.36
N LEU A 519 12.43 -11.92 6.08
CA LEU A 519 12.06 -10.51 5.85
C LEU A 519 12.36 -9.63 7.07
N GLY A 520 12.14 -10.14 8.29
CA GLY A 520 12.48 -9.46 9.53
C GLY A 520 13.96 -9.09 9.62
N LEU A 521 14.85 -9.98 9.21
CA LEU A 521 16.29 -9.70 9.15
C LEU A 521 16.60 -8.60 8.13
N PHE A 522 16.04 -8.66 6.92
CA PHE A 522 16.21 -7.59 5.93
C PHE A 522 15.74 -6.24 6.49
N THR A 523 14.57 -6.18 7.13
CA THR A 523 14.06 -4.93 7.70
C THR A 523 14.92 -4.32 8.81
N LEU A 524 15.69 -5.14 9.55
CA LEU A 524 16.63 -4.67 10.57
C LEU A 524 17.88 -4.07 9.92
N PHE A 525 18.49 -4.79 8.98
CA PHE A 525 19.82 -4.48 8.49
C PHE A 525 19.84 -3.54 7.28
N ILE A 526 18.74 -3.43 6.52
CA ILE A 526 18.69 -2.57 5.33
C ILE A 526 19.00 -1.09 5.65
N GLY A 527 18.74 -0.67 6.88
CA GLY A 527 19.05 0.68 7.36
C GLY A 527 20.52 1.03 7.35
N ILE A 528 21.39 0.03 7.54
CA ILE A 528 22.85 0.21 7.59
C ILE A 528 23.38 0.73 6.24
N ILE A 529 22.72 0.36 5.13
CA ILE A 529 23.10 0.80 3.78
C ILE A 529 23.01 2.32 3.65
N GLY A 530 22.07 2.97 4.34
CA GLY A 530 21.87 4.42 4.29
C GLY A 530 22.71 5.23 5.28
N ILE A 531 23.52 4.58 6.12
CA ILE A 531 24.39 5.27 7.08
C ILE A 531 25.70 5.63 6.37
N PRO A 532 26.08 6.92 6.29
CA PRO A 532 27.40 7.28 5.79
C PRO A 532 28.46 6.85 6.81
N PHE A 533 29.29 5.87 6.44
CA PHE A 533 30.45 5.48 7.25
C PHE A 533 31.65 6.38 6.89
N PHE A 534 32.25 6.99 7.92
CA PHE A 534 33.53 7.71 7.80
C PHE A 534 34.69 6.75 8.11
N ASN A 535 35.59 6.55 7.14
CA ASN A 535 36.91 5.95 7.41
C ASN A 535 37.91 7.04 7.85
N GLN A 536 38.95 6.64 8.60
CA GLN A 536 40.04 7.50 9.10
C GLN A 536 40.80 8.26 7.99
N GLU A 537 40.63 7.90 6.72
CA GLU A 537 41.24 8.53 5.55
C GLU A 537 40.34 9.59 4.87
N GLY A 538 39.17 9.92 5.43
CA GLY A 538 38.27 10.94 4.88
C GLY A 538 37.51 10.52 3.62
N ILE A 539 37.62 9.25 3.19
CA ILE A 539 36.81 8.69 2.10
C ILE A 539 35.42 8.32 2.63
N GLN A 540 34.39 8.99 2.12
CA GLN A 540 32.99 8.73 2.45
C GLN A 540 32.55 7.40 1.81
N LEU A 541 32.42 6.33 2.59
CA LEU A 541 31.85 5.06 2.15
C LEU A 541 30.34 5.09 2.32
N ASP A 542 29.67 5.85 1.46
CA ASP A 542 28.21 5.82 1.38
C ASP A 542 27.80 4.77 0.33
N ILE A 543 27.51 3.55 0.79
CA ILE A 543 27.18 2.41 -0.07
C ILE A 543 25.96 2.74 -0.93
N LEU A 544 25.01 3.49 -0.36
CA LEU A 544 23.82 3.94 -1.07
C LEU A 544 24.16 4.91 -2.20
N THR A 545 25.11 5.84 -2.03
CA THR A 545 25.49 6.76 -3.11
C THR A 545 26.23 6.03 -4.22
N LYS A 546 27.11 5.09 -3.89
CA LYS A 546 27.76 4.22 -4.88
C LYS A 546 26.76 3.38 -5.69
N LEU A 547 25.64 3.00 -5.06
CA LEU A 547 24.57 2.23 -5.69
C LEU A 547 23.56 3.09 -6.47
N LEU A 548 23.51 4.41 -6.24
CA LEU A 548 22.52 5.32 -6.83
C LEU A 548 23.13 6.34 -7.82
N THR A 549 24.38 6.16 -8.26
CA THR A 549 25.00 7.01 -9.29
C THR A 549 24.39 6.75 -10.68
N PRO A 550 24.00 7.79 -11.45
CA PRO A 550 23.98 9.21 -11.10
C PRO A 550 22.77 9.55 -10.20
N SER A 551 23.04 10.14 -9.03
CA SER A 551 21.97 10.67 -8.17
C SER A 551 21.75 12.13 -8.54
N ILE A 552 20.63 12.43 -9.17
CA ILE A 552 20.25 13.82 -9.44
C ILE A 552 19.57 14.35 -8.17
N ASN A 553 20.34 15.04 -7.32
CA ASN A 553 19.81 15.76 -6.16
C ASN A 553 19.78 17.26 -6.48
N LEU A 554 18.62 17.77 -6.88
CA LEU A 554 18.42 19.19 -7.22
C LEU A 554 18.61 20.11 -6.01
N LEU A 555 18.17 19.67 -4.83
CA LEU A 555 18.18 20.50 -3.61
C LEU A 555 19.60 20.79 -3.09
N TYR A 556 20.58 19.92 -3.39
CA TYR A 556 21.95 20.04 -2.88
C TYR A 556 22.96 20.52 -3.93
N GLN A 557 22.54 20.90 -5.14
CA GLN A 557 23.44 21.38 -6.21
C GLN A 557 24.34 22.57 -5.79
N ASN A 558 23.91 23.37 -4.81
CA ASN A 558 24.63 24.56 -4.34
C ASN A 558 25.47 24.36 -3.06
N LYS A 559 25.44 23.19 -2.40
CA LYS A 559 26.39 22.91 -1.30
C LYS A 559 27.71 22.41 -1.89
N LYS A 560 28.54 23.37 -2.34
CA LYS A 560 29.94 23.15 -2.77
C LYS A 560 30.84 22.57 -1.66
N ASN A 561 30.33 22.42 -0.43
CA ASN A 561 30.98 21.71 0.66
C ASN A 561 30.15 20.48 1.05
N LEU A 562 30.41 19.35 0.41
CA LEU A 562 30.00 18.02 0.90
C LEU A 562 30.76 17.59 2.17
N MET A 563 31.69 18.44 2.64
CA MET A 563 32.66 18.13 3.70
C MET A 563 32.11 18.28 5.13
N ASP A 564 31.02 19.02 5.33
CA ASP A 564 30.45 19.23 6.67
C ASP A 564 29.09 18.55 6.79
N TRP A 565 29.12 17.24 7.06
CA TRP A 565 27.97 16.56 7.64
C TRP A 565 27.81 17.08 9.07
N ASP A 566 27.02 18.14 9.24
CA ASP A 566 26.72 18.73 10.55
C ASP A 566 25.87 17.75 11.36
N TRP A 567 26.56 16.87 12.11
CA TRP A 567 25.94 15.94 13.04
C TRP A 567 24.98 16.63 14.01
N TYR A 568 25.25 17.89 14.35
CA TYR A 568 24.36 18.70 15.17
C TYR A 568 23.01 18.97 14.47
N GLU A 569 23.02 19.47 13.24
CA GLU A 569 21.79 19.74 12.46
C GLU A 569 21.00 18.46 12.20
N PHE A 570 21.70 17.36 11.87
CA PHE A 570 21.10 16.06 11.69
C PHE A 570 20.41 15.56 12.96
N ILE A 571 21.08 15.64 14.12
CA ILE A 571 20.52 15.22 15.40
C ILE A 571 19.31 16.09 15.76
N THR A 572 19.37 17.41 15.57
CA THR A 572 18.22 18.28 15.83
C THR A 572 17.03 17.90 14.96
N ASN A 573 17.21 17.71 13.66
CA ASN A 573 16.12 17.38 12.74
C ASN A 573 15.56 15.96 13.01
N ALA A 574 16.45 15.01 13.34
CA ALA A 574 16.07 13.68 13.80
C ALA A 574 15.27 13.72 15.11
N THR A 575 15.62 14.55 16.09
CA THR A 575 14.86 14.65 17.34
C THR A 575 13.44 15.17 17.10
N TYR A 576 13.24 16.11 16.19
CA TYR A 576 11.90 16.56 15.82
C TYR A 576 11.08 15.45 15.14
N SER A 577 11.64 14.73 14.17
CA SER A 577 10.90 13.65 13.49
C SER A 577 10.56 12.49 14.43
N VAL A 578 11.50 12.08 15.27
CA VAL A 578 11.29 11.01 16.27
C VAL A 578 10.34 11.44 17.38
N SER A 579 10.38 12.70 17.84
CA SER A 579 9.45 13.20 18.86
C SER A 579 8.00 13.19 18.37
N ILE A 580 7.75 13.59 17.11
CA ILE A 580 6.40 13.57 16.54
C ILE A 580 5.90 12.12 16.33
N ALA A 581 6.76 11.23 15.84
CA ALA A 581 6.41 9.82 15.70
C ALA A 581 6.10 9.18 17.06
N SER A 582 6.97 9.37 18.06
CA SER A 582 6.77 8.86 19.42
C SER A 582 5.53 9.44 20.11
N PHE A 583 5.20 10.71 19.86
CA PHE A 583 3.94 11.32 20.33
C PHE A 583 2.72 10.59 19.75
N GLY A 584 2.72 10.26 18.46
CA GLY A 584 1.65 9.47 17.84
C GLY A 584 1.50 8.07 18.46
N ILE A 585 2.61 7.40 18.77
CA ILE A 585 2.64 6.10 19.47
C ILE A 585 2.06 6.22 20.87
N LEU A 586 2.49 7.24 21.63
CA LEU A 586 2.00 7.50 22.97
C LEU A 586 0.49 7.67 22.97
N ILE A 587 -0.06 8.53 22.10
CA ILE A 587 -1.52 8.72 22.00
C ILE A 587 -2.22 7.40 21.66
N ALA A 588 -1.72 6.63 20.69
CA ALA A 588 -2.32 5.34 20.35
C ALA A 588 -2.31 4.37 21.53
N SER A 589 -1.19 4.28 22.24
CA SER A 589 -1.06 3.44 23.44
C SER A 589 -2.00 3.87 24.57
N PHE A 590 -2.20 5.17 24.79
CA PHE A 590 -3.12 5.66 25.81
C PHE A 590 -4.58 5.35 25.47
N LEU A 591 -4.97 5.46 24.20
CA LEU A 591 -6.36 5.24 23.76
C LEU A 591 -6.74 3.76 23.64
N TYR A 592 -5.79 2.89 23.25
CA TYR A 592 -6.08 1.50 22.89
C TYR A 592 -5.43 0.44 23.79
N ASN A 593 -4.60 0.81 24.78
CA ASN A 593 -4.14 -0.20 25.75
C ASN A 593 -5.30 -0.74 26.59
N PRO A 594 -5.29 -2.05 26.93
CA PRO A 594 -6.23 -2.59 27.90
C PRO A 594 -6.04 -1.90 29.27
N GLY A 595 -7.16 -1.58 29.92
CA GLY A 595 -7.22 -0.81 31.17
C GLY A 595 -6.57 -1.43 32.41
N TYR A 596 -5.86 -2.56 32.28
CA TYR A 596 -5.09 -3.20 33.35
C TYR A 596 -3.58 -2.90 33.30
N SER A 597 -3.13 -2.03 32.39
CA SER A 597 -1.74 -1.53 32.43
C SER A 597 -1.57 -0.60 33.65
N SER A 598 -0.40 -0.66 34.29
CA SER A 598 0.00 0.07 35.51
C SER A 598 -0.09 1.61 35.44
N LEU A 599 -0.57 2.16 34.33
CA LEU A 599 -0.82 3.58 34.07
C LEU A 599 -2.24 4.05 34.42
N GLN A 600 -3.05 3.21 35.07
CA GLN A 600 -4.42 3.52 35.48
C GLN A 600 -4.54 4.73 36.43
N ASN A 601 -3.43 5.23 36.98
CA ASN A 601 -3.40 6.34 37.93
C ASN A 601 -3.11 7.72 37.34
N PHE A 602 -2.89 7.86 36.03
CA PHE A 602 -2.77 9.21 35.44
C PHE A 602 -4.16 9.80 35.13
N ASN A 603 -4.77 10.37 36.17
CA ASN A 603 -5.96 11.24 36.12
C ASN A 603 -5.78 12.54 35.28
N LEU A 604 -4.73 12.64 34.45
CA LEU A 604 -4.40 13.83 33.68
C LEU A 604 -5.44 14.16 32.59
N PHE A 605 -6.00 13.15 31.93
CA PHE A 605 -7.04 13.41 30.91
C PHE A 605 -8.38 13.76 31.55
N ASN A 606 -8.70 13.17 32.69
CA ASN A 606 -9.91 13.52 33.46
C ASN A 606 -9.83 14.94 34.05
N SER A 607 -8.64 15.47 34.36
CA SER A 607 -8.47 16.85 34.79
C SER A 607 -8.49 17.84 33.61
N PHE A 608 -7.83 17.53 32.48
CA PHE A 608 -7.89 18.34 31.26
C PHE A 608 -9.31 18.43 30.70
N VAL A 609 -10.02 17.30 30.58
CA VAL A 609 -11.38 17.25 30.02
C VAL A 609 -12.44 17.83 30.98
N LYS A 610 -12.20 17.84 32.30
CA LYS A 610 -13.05 18.56 33.26
C LYS A 610 -12.92 20.09 33.14
N GLY A 611 -11.79 20.59 32.66
CA GLY A 611 -11.56 22.04 32.45
C GLY A 611 -12.14 22.59 31.14
N ILE A 612 -12.57 21.74 30.22
CA ILE A 612 -13.10 22.15 28.91
C ILE A 612 -14.57 22.57 29.03
N SER A 613 -14.90 23.78 28.56
CA SER A 613 -16.28 24.30 28.58
C SER A 613 -17.24 23.35 27.83
N LYS A 614 -18.49 23.24 28.29
CA LYS A 614 -19.54 22.41 27.64
C LYS A 614 -19.70 22.69 26.13
N LYS A 615 -19.42 23.94 25.70
CA LYS A 615 -19.49 24.35 24.29
C LYS A 615 -18.34 23.79 23.45
N LEU A 616 -17.10 23.81 23.97
CA LEU A 616 -15.96 23.16 23.30
C LEU A 616 -16.20 21.65 23.18
N LYS A 617 -16.78 21.02 24.19
CA LYS A 617 -17.05 19.58 24.20
C LYS A 617 -18.02 19.14 23.09
N ILE A 618 -19.08 19.91 22.85
CA ILE A 618 -20.02 19.65 21.73
C ILE A 618 -19.32 19.81 20.38
N PHE A 619 -18.43 20.80 20.26
CA PHE A 619 -17.67 21.05 19.05
C PHE A 619 -16.65 19.94 18.78
N GLU A 620 -15.96 19.48 19.82
CA GLU A 620 -15.05 18.34 19.79
C GLU A 620 -15.77 17.04 19.40
N ASP A 621 -16.90 16.72 20.02
CA ASP A 621 -17.72 15.56 19.65
C ASP A 621 -18.17 15.62 18.19
N LYS A 622 -18.49 16.82 17.68
CA LYS A 622 -18.85 17.03 16.26
C LYS A 622 -17.65 16.79 15.34
N ILE A 623 -16.47 17.29 15.68
CA ILE A 623 -15.23 17.06 14.92
C ILE A 623 -14.87 15.57 14.90
N ILE A 624 -14.97 14.90 16.05
CA ILE A 624 -14.67 13.46 16.16
C ILE A 624 -15.65 12.66 15.29
N ASN A 625 -16.94 12.97 15.33
CA ASN A 625 -17.92 12.29 14.48
C ASN A 625 -17.65 12.53 13.00
N VAL A 626 -17.32 13.77 12.59
CA VAL A 626 -17.00 14.09 11.19
C VAL A 626 -15.74 13.37 10.72
N THR A 627 -14.68 13.34 11.54
CA THR A 627 -13.42 12.64 11.19
C THR A 627 -13.60 11.12 11.18
N TYR A 628 -14.43 10.58 12.08
CA TYR A 628 -14.82 9.18 12.07
C TYR A 628 -15.62 8.83 10.82
N ASP A 629 -16.67 9.59 10.50
CA ASP A 629 -17.50 9.36 9.32
C ASP A 629 -16.70 9.52 8.02
N TRP A 630 -15.77 10.49 7.98
CA TRP A 630 -14.80 10.64 6.88
C TRP A 630 -13.94 9.39 6.70
N SER A 631 -13.27 8.95 7.75
CA SER A 631 -12.36 7.80 7.68
C SER A 631 -13.11 6.49 7.41
N TYR A 632 -14.25 6.29 8.08
CA TYR A 632 -15.09 5.10 7.95
C TYR A 632 -15.69 4.97 6.54
N ASN A 633 -16.23 6.05 5.99
CA ASN A 633 -16.81 6.09 4.65
C ASN A 633 -15.78 6.36 3.54
N ARG A 634 -14.48 6.17 3.82
CA ARG A 634 -13.39 6.30 2.83
C ARG A 634 -13.36 7.67 2.12
N GLY A 635 -13.62 8.73 2.87
CA GLY A 635 -13.67 10.11 2.39
C GLY A 635 -14.84 10.40 1.44
N TYR A 636 -15.85 9.51 1.39
CA TYR A 636 -16.95 9.54 0.42
C TYR A 636 -16.49 9.50 -1.05
N ILE A 637 -15.23 9.14 -1.30
CA ILE A 637 -14.64 9.13 -2.64
C ILE A 637 -15.26 8.02 -3.48
N ASP A 638 -15.45 6.84 -2.91
CA ASP A 638 -16.14 5.72 -3.58
C ASP A 638 -17.56 6.11 -4.04
N PHE A 639 -18.28 6.88 -3.20
CA PHE A 639 -19.61 7.39 -3.52
C PHE A 639 -19.57 8.43 -4.64
N PHE A 640 -18.59 9.34 -4.62
CA PHE A 640 -18.38 10.32 -5.68
C PHE A 640 -18.11 9.63 -7.03
N TYR A 641 -17.21 8.64 -7.07
CA TYR A 641 -16.94 7.88 -8.29
C TYR A 641 -18.17 7.11 -8.80
N ALA A 642 -18.94 6.51 -7.90
CA ALA A 642 -20.15 5.79 -8.26
C ALA A 642 -21.25 6.69 -8.86
N THR A 643 -21.47 7.86 -8.24
CA THR A 643 -22.56 8.78 -8.62
C THR A 643 -22.21 9.66 -9.81
N PHE A 644 -21.02 10.24 -9.85
CA PHE A 644 -20.67 11.17 -10.93
C PHE A 644 -20.09 10.46 -12.14
N LEU A 645 -19.12 9.55 -11.95
CA LEU A 645 -18.44 8.91 -13.08
C LEU A 645 -19.21 7.69 -13.59
N ILE A 646 -19.50 6.71 -12.73
CA ILE A 646 -20.12 5.45 -13.19
C ILE A 646 -21.55 5.69 -13.67
N GLN A 647 -22.40 6.36 -12.88
CA GLN A 647 -23.78 6.63 -13.29
C GLN A 647 -23.84 7.60 -14.47
N GLY A 648 -22.96 8.61 -14.52
CA GLY A 648 -22.85 9.52 -15.68
C GLY A 648 -22.55 8.78 -16.98
N ILE A 649 -21.55 7.88 -16.98
CA ILE A 649 -21.20 7.06 -18.15
C ILE A 649 -22.33 6.12 -18.54
N ARG A 650 -23.05 5.53 -17.57
CA ARG A 650 -24.22 4.68 -17.86
C ARG A 650 -25.34 5.44 -18.55
N ILE A 651 -25.67 6.63 -18.06
CA ILE A 651 -26.68 7.50 -18.67
C ILE A 651 -26.25 7.88 -20.09
N LEU A 652 -24.98 8.27 -20.29
CA LEU A 652 -24.46 8.58 -21.62
C LEU A 652 -24.54 7.37 -22.56
N SER A 653 -24.20 6.18 -22.08
CA SER A 653 -24.31 4.95 -22.86
C SER A 653 -25.76 4.61 -23.25
N GLU A 654 -26.71 4.83 -22.34
CA GLU A 654 -28.14 4.64 -22.62
C GLU A 654 -28.65 5.65 -23.66
N LEU A 655 -28.17 6.89 -23.60
CA LEU A 655 -28.49 7.93 -24.60
C LEU A 655 -27.91 7.60 -25.98
N ILE A 656 -26.67 7.10 -26.05
CA ILE A 656 -26.06 6.65 -27.31
C ILE A 656 -26.84 5.48 -27.89
N HIS A 657 -27.18 4.48 -27.05
CA HIS A 657 -27.98 3.33 -27.50
C HIS A 657 -29.38 3.75 -27.98
N PHE A 658 -30.00 4.71 -27.31
CA PHE A 658 -31.27 5.29 -27.73
C PHE A 658 -31.15 6.02 -29.07
N PHE A 659 -30.11 6.83 -29.25
CA PHE A 659 -29.86 7.57 -30.50
C PHE A 659 -29.64 6.62 -31.68
N ASP A 660 -28.82 5.58 -31.48
CA ASP A 660 -28.58 4.55 -32.48
C ASP A 660 -29.89 3.85 -32.88
N ARG A 661 -30.64 3.36 -31.88
CA ARG A 661 -31.87 2.59 -32.12
C ARG A 661 -33.06 3.41 -32.63
N GLN A 662 -33.16 4.70 -32.30
CA GLN A 662 -34.31 5.52 -32.69
C GLN A 662 -34.03 6.42 -33.87
N VAL A 663 -32.83 6.98 -33.96
CA VAL A 663 -32.47 7.93 -35.02
C VAL A 663 -31.81 7.20 -36.16
N ILE A 664 -30.74 6.43 -35.91
CA ILE A 664 -30.01 5.76 -36.99
C ILE A 664 -30.87 4.65 -37.59
N ASP A 665 -31.37 3.73 -36.76
CA ASP A 665 -32.28 2.67 -37.21
C ASP A 665 -33.66 3.21 -37.66
N GLY A 666 -34.07 4.39 -37.17
CA GLY A 666 -35.31 5.04 -37.60
C GLY A 666 -35.21 5.74 -38.95
N ILE A 667 -34.00 6.13 -39.37
CA ILE A 667 -33.76 6.68 -40.72
C ILE A 667 -33.70 5.56 -41.76
N THR A 668 -33.27 4.35 -41.36
CA THR A 668 -33.14 3.21 -42.27
C THR A 668 -34.46 2.45 -42.47
N ASN A 669 -35.34 2.41 -41.47
CA ASN A 669 -36.68 1.82 -41.53
C ASN A 669 -37.72 2.82 -42.08
#